data_AF-A0A0N1PDM4-F1
#
_entry.id   AF-A0A0N1PDM4-F1
#
_cell.length_a   1.000
_cell.length_b   1.000
_cell.length_c   1.000
_cell.angle_alpha   90.00
_cell.angle_beta   90.00
_cell.angle_gamma   90.00
#
_symmetry.space_group_name_H-M   'P 1'
#
loop_
_entity.id
_entity.type
_entity.pdbx_description
1 polymer ?
#
loop_
_entity_poly.entity_id
_entity_poly.type
_entity_poly.pdbx_seq_one_letter_code
_entity_poly.pdbx_strand_id
1 'polypeptide(L)'
;MTEVAASPREKVNGERAAPPASNAEATAAADVQLTQQTKICFNMCRQEQYHPNKGYRQLARKLRQRGTVEINKEDITLDRLMPHDIVIFPAPQTALSEEDIGVIRQYVEAGGSVMLLLGDGHGGQYSYLNKALEEWTGITLNEDCVVRTVLHKYLHPKEVCVTNGITNRAINAAAGKNVFGAVRAATSARSGAAGQRNTFTVASGFKNTRSGTSMGIGSTLMTLNRTVGAGLTTNAALLAQQTAGSATLEESEAQAEATNLVFVYPYGLTFNVQRPAIPLLSSGFMAYPLNRPIATAWECPKAVEHLGRRKQGKLLLIGTAQIFEDSWIDMEENSTLTTVILNYLDHKLKLNQIDADEPDVTDYHHLPDTASLSERLRVAVEQHEELPRDFTQLFDLETFKIDTDHIPDVVDTYQKLSVKLEPLTLIPPEFQAPLPPVKPAVFDAIHRDPPPPGLDLFDLDEEFAPERVRLSQLTNKCKADDVEYYILQAAEVMGVTKKLRSPRNRDPRALLDYIFRQVVDYKKVNTGPVASQEHGQNGTSGGVSDAENAAAAAAAQGMMRVIRVNNDGSGDSTPFDENHRWNLYLEADFGKGSINGHLQLLDDSARFGAQEARIEGDIKPPGEREFPMEWAVVLDAANGEQIIYVFLAVIQGNQLRGVCQQGESANNTRNFLYTLEEL
;
A
#
# COMPACT_ATOMS: atom_id res chain seq x y z
N MET A 1 -47.28 -62.81 5.80
CA MET A 1 -47.13 -61.43 5.33
C MET A 1 -45.81 -61.41 4.56
N THR A 2 -45.73 -61.80 3.27
CA THR A 2 -46.61 -61.54 2.10
C THR A 2 -46.71 -60.04 1.79
N GLU A 3 -46.52 -59.53 0.56
CA GLU A 3 -46.07 -60.06 -0.75
C GLU A 3 -45.71 -58.86 -1.68
N VAL A 4 -45.12 -58.90 -2.90
CA VAL A 4 -44.65 -59.91 -3.89
C VAL A 4 -43.50 -59.23 -4.71
N ALA A 5 -42.34 -59.84 -5.03
CA ALA A 5 -41.96 -60.53 -6.29
C ALA A 5 -42.26 -59.78 -7.63
N ALA A 6 -41.50 -59.92 -8.74
CA ALA A 6 -40.18 -60.51 -9.03
C ALA A 6 -39.62 -59.99 -10.40
N SER A 7 -38.40 -60.42 -10.77
CA SER A 7 -37.73 -60.24 -12.09
C SER A 7 -38.06 -61.43 -13.06
N PRO A 8 -37.39 -61.67 -14.22
CA PRO A 8 -36.40 -60.91 -15.02
C PRO A 8 -36.68 -60.93 -16.56
N ARG A 9 -35.63 -60.72 -17.39
CA ARG A 9 -35.59 -60.78 -18.88
C ARG A 9 -35.99 -62.13 -19.50
N GLU A 10 -36.49 -62.11 -20.74
CA GLU A 10 -35.97 -62.93 -21.86
C GLU A 10 -36.13 -62.20 -23.24
N LYS A 11 -36.07 -62.91 -24.38
CA LYS A 11 -35.01 -62.67 -25.40
C LYS A 11 -35.18 -63.53 -26.69
N VAL A 12 -34.33 -63.28 -27.70
CA VAL A 12 -33.97 -64.10 -28.90
C VAL A 12 -34.94 -64.10 -30.12
N ASN A 13 -34.34 -64.31 -31.31
CA ASN A 13 -34.86 -64.55 -32.67
C ASN A 13 -35.29 -63.30 -33.48
N GLY A 14 -34.92 -63.13 -34.76
CA GLY A 14 -33.98 -63.85 -35.65
C GLY A 14 -33.25 -62.86 -36.59
N GLU A 15 -32.02 -63.12 -37.05
CA GLU A 15 -31.67 -63.77 -38.34
C GLU A 15 -32.32 -63.16 -39.62
N ARG A 16 -31.67 -63.04 -40.80
CA ARG A 16 -30.23 -63.09 -41.21
C ARG A 16 -30.10 -62.88 -42.73
N ALA A 17 -29.48 -61.81 -43.22
CA ALA A 17 -29.00 -61.66 -44.61
C ALA A 17 -28.03 -60.47 -44.75
N ALA A 18 -27.28 -60.40 -45.86
CA ALA A 18 -26.23 -59.41 -46.14
C ALA A 18 -26.41 -58.80 -47.57
N PRO A 19 -25.49 -57.96 -48.12
CA PRO A 19 -25.88 -56.71 -48.77
C PRO A 19 -25.83 -56.74 -50.32
N PRO A 20 -26.17 -55.61 -50.96
CA PRO A 20 -25.44 -55.09 -52.11
C PRO A 20 -24.74 -53.75 -51.80
N ALA A 21 -23.73 -53.40 -52.58
CA ALA A 21 -22.92 -52.18 -52.40
C ALA A 21 -22.99 -51.26 -53.61
N SER A 22 -22.91 -49.94 -53.36
CA SER A 22 -22.47 -48.96 -54.37
C SER A 22 -22.07 -47.65 -53.69
N ASN A 23 -20.86 -47.16 -54.01
CA ASN A 23 -20.37 -45.77 -53.91
C ASN A 23 -20.42 -45.09 -52.51
N ALA A 24 -19.49 -44.27 -52.07
CA ALA A 24 -18.13 -43.85 -52.40
C ALA A 24 -17.80 -42.74 -51.38
N GLU A 25 -16.54 -42.28 -51.27
CA GLU A 25 -16.17 -41.09 -50.46
C GLU A 25 -16.51 -41.14 -48.95
N ALA A 26 -15.76 -41.94 -48.20
CA ALA A 26 -15.79 -41.97 -46.73
C ALA A 26 -14.38 -41.91 -46.11
N THR A 27 -13.55 -40.96 -46.57
CA THR A 27 -12.22 -40.66 -46.00
C THR A 27 -11.94 -39.16 -46.03
N ALA A 28 -11.39 -38.63 -44.93
CA ALA A 28 -10.92 -37.24 -44.73
C ALA A 28 -11.98 -36.13 -44.54
N ALA A 29 -12.59 -36.11 -43.35
CA ALA A 29 -13.13 -34.90 -42.69
C ALA A 29 -12.99 -35.09 -41.16
N ALA A 30 -11.78 -35.04 -40.59
CA ALA A 30 -11.01 -33.83 -40.26
C ALA A 30 -11.61 -33.05 -39.06
N ASP A 31 -10.90 -33.04 -37.93
CA ASP A 31 -11.14 -32.13 -36.80
C ASP A 31 -10.82 -30.68 -37.23
N VAL A 32 -11.75 -30.04 -37.94
CA VAL A 32 -11.63 -28.62 -38.28
C VAL A 32 -11.99 -27.79 -37.06
N GLN A 33 -11.00 -27.59 -36.18
CA GLN A 33 -11.04 -26.50 -35.21
C GLN A 33 -11.01 -25.17 -35.97
N LEU A 34 -12.20 -24.69 -36.36
CA LEU A 34 -12.40 -23.37 -36.92
C LEU A 34 -11.87 -22.33 -35.92
N THR A 35 -10.73 -21.73 -36.24
CA THR A 35 -10.19 -20.58 -35.52
C THR A 35 -11.04 -19.34 -35.82
N GLN A 36 -12.28 -19.33 -35.32
CA GLN A 36 -13.14 -18.16 -35.29
C GLN A 36 -12.41 -17.05 -34.53
N GLN A 37 -12.20 -15.94 -35.23
CA GLN A 37 -11.67 -14.71 -34.64
C GLN A 37 -12.68 -14.19 -33.61
N THR A 38 -12.20 -13.85 -32.42
CA THR A 38 -13.05 -13.35 -31.33
C THR A 38 -13.67 -12.02 -31.73
N LYS A 39 -15.00 -11.92 -31.69
CA LYS A 39 -15.70 -10.69 -32.06
C LYS A 39 -15.91 -9.79 -30.85
N ILE A 40 -15.34 -8.59 -30.88
CA ILE A 40 -15.38 -7.65 -29.76
C ILE A 40 -16.08 -6.35 -30.17
N CYS A 41 -17.09 -5.95 -29.41
CA CYS A 41 -17.83 -4.71 -29.60
C CYS A 41 -17.52 -3.72 -28.47
N PHE A 42 -17.18 -2.47 -28.80
CA PHE A 42 -17.13 -1.36 -27.85
C PHE A 42 -18.41 -0.54 -27.96
N ASN A 43 -19.12 -0.33 -26.85
CA ASN A 43 -20.28 0.55 -26.83
C ASN A 43 -19.86 2.02 -26.80
N MET A 44 -20.62 2.87 -27.48
CA MET A 44 -20.39 4.32 -27.60
C MET A 44 -21.73 5.10 -27.60
N CYS A 45 -22.79 4.48 -27.08
CA CYS A 45 -24.16 4.99 -27.10
C CYS A 45 -24.49 5.88 -25.88
N ARG A 46 -23.92 5.59 -24.71
CA ARG A 46 -24.15 6.30 -23.45
C ARG A 46 -23.00 7.26 -23.11
N GLN A 47 -22.43 7.85 -24.17
CA GLN A 47 -21.32 8.81 -24.16
C GLN A 47 -20.04 8.32 -23.46
N GLU A 48 -19.73 7.04 -23.63
CA GLU A 48 -18.56 6.35 -23.04
C GLU A 48 -17.24 7.12 -23.23
N GLN A 49 -16.50 7.29 -22.12
CA GLN A 49 -15.34 8.19 -22.06
C GLN A 49 -14.18 7.75 -22.97
N TYR A 50 -13.99 6.44 -23.13
CA TYR A 50 -12.91 5.81 -23.90
C TYR A 50 -13.50 4.94 -25.01
N HIS A 51 -12.85 4.88 -26.18
CA HIS A 51 -13.26 4.01 -27.27
C HIS A 51 -12.07 3.76 -28.23
N PRO A 52 -12.12 2.82 -29.19
CA PRO A 52 -10.97 2.46 -30.04
C PRO A 52 -10.27 3.59 -30.83
N ASN A 53 -10.83 4.80 -30.86
CA ASN A 53 -10.25 5.99 -31.50
C ASN A 53 -9.68 7.01 -30.49
N LYS A 54 -10.12 6.97 -29.22
CA LYS A 54 -9.83 7.91 -28.12
C LYS A 54 -9.50 7.15 -26.84
N GLY A 55 -8.25 7.21 -26.41
CA GLY A 55 -7.77 6.59 -25.17
C GLY A 55 -7.54 5.08 -25.23
N TYR A 56 -8.21 4.31 -26.11
CA TYR A 56 -8.00 2.85 -26.27
C TYR A 56 -7.39 2.47 -27.63
N ARG A 57 -6.53 3.32 -28.21
CA ARG A 57 -5.90 3.06 -29.52
C ARG A 57 -4.91 1.90 -29.47
N GLN A 58 -4.14 1.80 -28.39
CA GLN A 58 -3.18 0.75 -28.07
C GLN A 58 -3.90 -0.57 -27.80
N LEU A 59 -4.95 -0.55 -26.97
CA LEU A 59 -5.81 -1.71 -26.70
C LEU A 59 -6.44 -2.23 -28.01
N ALA A 60 -7.09 -1.35 -28.79
CA ALA A 60 -7.72 -1.75 -30.06
C ALA A 60 -6.71 -2.32 -31.07
N ARG A 61 -5.47 -1.81 -31.09
CA ARG A 61 -4.37 -2.39 -31.90
C ARG A 61 -4.00 -3.80 -31.44
N LYS A 62 -3.87 -4.03 -30.12
CA LYS A 62 -3.59 -5.37 -29.54
C LYS A 62 -4.76 -6.34 -29.77
N LEU A 63 -6.01 -5.87 -29.74
CA LEU A 63 -7.21 -6.68 -30.00
C LEU A 63 -7.35 -7.08 -31.49
N ARG A 64 -7.14 -6.14 -32.42
CA ARG A 64 -7.23 -6.40 -33.88
C ARG A 64 -6.20 -7.42 -34.40
N GLN A 65 -5.18 -7.76 -33.62
CA GLN A 65 -4.24 -8.85 -33.92
C GLN A 65 -4.81 -10.25 -33.61
N ARG A 66 -5.90 -10.34 -32.82
CA ARG A 66 -6.48 -11.60 -32.31
C ARG A 66 -7.95 -11.81 -32.69
N GLY A 67 -8.65 -10.73 -33.04
CA GLY A 67 -10.10 -10.73 -33.27
C GLY A 67 -10.58 -9.53 -34.08
N THR A 68 -11.88 -9.46 -34.35
CA THR A 68 -12.49 -8.25 -34.93
C THR A 68 -12.86 -7.26 -33.83
N VAL A 69 -12.77 -5.96 -34.13
CA VAL A 69 -13.11 -4.87 -33.20
C VAL A 69 -14.09 -3.92 -33.88
N GLU A 70 -15.33 -3.94 -33.39
CA GLU A 70 -16.45 -3.14 -33.86
C GLU A 70 -16.84 -2.10 -32.80
N ILE A 71 -17.61 -1.08 -33.19
CA ILE A 71 -18.08 -0.01 -32.30
C ILE A 71 -19.58 0.14 -32.49
N ASN A 72 -20.37 -0.11 -31.44
CA ASN A 72 -21.79 0.20 -31.43
C ASN A 72 -22.01 1.69 -31.14
N LYS A 73 -22.87 2.33 -31.92
CA LYS A 73 -23.32 3.73 -31.73
C LYS A 73 -24.84 3.87 -31.61
N GLU A 74 -25.56 2.76 -31.75
CA GLU A 74 -27.03 2.68 -31.67
C GLU A 74 -27.44 2.18 -30.27
N ASP A 75 -28.73 2.23 -29.94
CA ASP A 75 -29.22 1.78 -28.64
C ASP A 75 -28.97 0.29 -28.36
N ILE A 76 -28.84 0.00 -27.06
CA ILE A 76 -28.42 -1.30 -26.53
C ILE A 76 -29.56 -2.31 -26.73
N THR A 77 -29.44 -3.12 -27.77
CA THR A 77 -30.48 -4.06 -28.24
C THR A 77 -29.90 -5.46 -28.42
N LEU A 78 -30.68 -6.49 -28.09
CA LEU A 78 -30.18 -7.87 -28.03
C LEU A 78 -29.61 -8.34 -29.38
N ASP A 79 -30.31 -8.02 -30.48
CA ASP A 79 -29.89 -8.34 -31.86
C ASP A 79 -28.58 -7.65 -32.28
N ARG A 80 -28.21 -6.53 -31.64
CA ARG A 80 -26.94 -5.83 -31.87
C ARG A 80 -25.78 -6.40 -31.04
N LEU A 81 -26.05 -7.07 -29.92
CA LEU A 81 -25.02 -7.68 -29.05
C LEU A 81 -24.76 -9.16 -29.39
N MET A 82 -25.81 -9.91 -29.75
CA MET A 82 -25.75 -11.33 -30.15
C MET A 82 -24.68 -11.68 -31.21
N PRO A 83 -24.32 -10.81 -32.19
CA PRO A 83 -23.27 -11.12 -33.15
C PRO A 83 -21.85 -11.21 -32.58
N HIS A 84 -21.62 -10.79 -31.32
CA HIS A 84 -20.30 -10.63 -30.70
C HIS A 84 -20.04 -11.62 -29.54
N ASP A 85 -18.77 -11.95 -29.32
CA ASP A 85 -18.33 -12.78 -28.18
C ASP A 85 -18.19 -11.95 -26.89
N ILE A 86 -17.69 -10.72 -27.02
CA ILE A 86 -17.38 -9.82 -25.91
C ILE A 86 -17.93 -8.42 -26.22
N VAL A 87 -18.67 -7.83 -25.29
CA VAL A 87 -19.13 -6.44 -25.34
C VAL A 87 -18.47 -5.65 -24.20
N ILE A 88 -17.96 -4.47 -24.51
CA ILE A 88 -17.23 -3.61 -23.56
C ILE A 88 -17.95 -2.28 -23.40
N PHE A 89 -18.25 -1.90 -22.16
CA PHE A 89 -18.86 -0.63 -21.77
C PHE A 89 -17.85 0.21 -20.97
N PRO A 90 -17.03 1.05 -21.64
CA PRO A 90 -15.92 1.74 -20.98
C PRO A 90 -16.29 3.13 -20.40
N ALA A 91 -16.58 3.18 -19.10
CA ALA A 91 -16.96 4.38 -18.35
C ALA A 91 -18.14 5.15 -19.01
N PRO A 92 -19.36 4.58 -19.00
CA PRO A 92 -20.56 5.26 -19.48
C PRO A 92 -20.81 6.53 -18.68
N GLN A 93 -21.02 7.65 -19.38
CA GLN A 93 -21.21 8.97 -18.78
C GLN A 93 -22.69 9.32 -18.61
N THR A 94 -23.55 8.78 -19.48
CA THR A 94 -25.01 8.77 -19.30
C THR A 94 -25.41 7.53 -18.50
N ALA A 95 -26.38 7.66 -17.59
CA ALA A 95 -26.90 6.53 -16.84
C ALA A 95 -27.51 5.45 -17.76
N LEU A 96 -27.16 4.19 -17.53
CA LEU A 96 -27.82 3.03 -18.15
C LEU A 96 -29.24 2.89 -17.58
N SER A 97 -30.23 2.66 -18.44
CA SER A 97 -31.62 2.46 -18.00
C SER A 97 -31.84 1.04 -17.42
N GLU A 98 -32.95 0.83 -16.69
CA GLU A 98 -33.35 -0.53 -16.28
C GLU A 98 -33.58 -1.45 -17.51
N GLU A 99 -33.95 -0.88 -18.67
CA GLU A 99 -34.06 -1.60 -19.95
C GLU A 99 -32.68 -1.97 -20.53
N ASP A 100 -31.70 -1.05 -20.53
CA ASP A 100 -30.32 -1.31 -20.97
C ASP A 100 -29.72 -2.47 -20.16
N ILE A 101 -29.89 -2.44 -18.83
CA ILE A 101 -29.40 -3.47 -17.91
C ILE A 101 -30.15 -4.79 -18.15
N GLY A 102 -31.45 -4.74 -18.43
CA GLY A 102 -32.25 -5.90 -18.81
C GLY A 102 -31.75 -6.58 -20.10
N VAL A 103 -31.39 -5.82 -21.13
CA VAL A 103 -30.80 -6.33 -22.37
C VAL A 103 -29.40 -6.90 -22.14
N ILE A 104 -28.55 -6.21 -21.38
CA ILE A 104 -27.22 -6.68 -20.98
C ILE A 104 -27.33 -8.03 -20.25
N ARG A 105 -28.27 -8.16 -19.31
CA ARG A 105 -28.53 -9.41 -18.60
C ARG A 105 -28.99 -10.53 -19.54
N GLN A 106 -29.91 -10.26 -20.46
CA GLN A 106 -30.34 -11.27 -21.45
C GLN A 106 -29.20 -11.73 -22.36
N TYR A 107 -28.32 -10.83 -22.79
CA TYR A 107 -27.14 -11.16 -23.58
C TYR A 107 -26.14 -12.03 -22.81
N VAL A 108 -25.90 -11.73 -21.53
CA VAL A 108 -25.05 -12.58 -20.67
C VAL A 108 -25.72 -13.94 -20.41
N GLU A 109 -27.01 -13.99 -20.08
CA GLU A 109 -27.73 -15.27 -19.88
C GLU A 109 -27.79 -16.14 -21.15
N ALA A 110 -27.67 -15.54 -22.36
CA ALA A 110 -27.53 -16.25 -23.62
C ALA A 110 -26.12 -16.84 -23.89
N GLY A 111 -25.12 -16.56 -23.04
CA GLY A 111 -23.74 -17.03 -23.19
C GLY A 111 -22.75 -15.99 -23.72
N GLY A 112 -23.20 -14.74 -23.92
CA GLY A 112 -22.35 -13.59 -24.20
C GLY A 112 -21.45 -13.21 -23.02
N SER A 113 -20.39 -12.43 -23.27
CA SER A 113 -19.51 -11.92 -22.22
C SER A 113 -19.45 -10.39 -22.23
N VAL A 114 -19.56 -9.78 -21.06
CA VAL A 114 -19.65 -8.33 -20.89
C VAL A 114 -18.56 -7.86 -19.93
N MET A 115 -17.89 -6.77 -20.30
CA MET A 115 -16.95 -6.05 -19.45
C MET A 115 -17.40 -4.61 -19.27
N LEU A 116 -17.89 -4.28 -18.07
CA LEU A 116 -18.27 -2.92 -17.68
C LEU A 116 -17.12 -2.31 -16.87
N LEU A 117 -16.64 -1.16 -17.33
CA LEU A 117 -15.54 -0.42 -16.70
C LEU A 117 -16.10 0.88 -16.14
N LEU A 118 -15.65 1.24 -14.94
CA LEU A 118 -16.16 2.39 -14.19
C LEU A 118 -15.06 3.45 -14.05
N GLY A 119 -15.13 4.30 -13.02
CA GLY A 119 -14.09 5.27 -12.69
C GLY A 119 -14.15 5.62 -11.21
N ASP A 120 -13.83 6.87 -10.88
CA ASP A 120 -14.02 7.44 -9.55
C ASP A 120 -15.47 7.24 -9.08
N GLY A 121 -15.67 6.63 -7.90
CA GLY A 121 -17.01 6.38 -7.35
C GLY A 121 -17.59 7.58 -6.60
N HIS A 122 -16.76 8.60 -6.38
CA HIS A 122 -17.10 9.74 -5.52
C HIS A 122 -18.31 10.54 -6.04
N GLY A 123 -19.13 11.03 -5.10
CA GLY A 123 -20.40 11.71 -5.42
C GLY A 123 -21.50 10.77 -5.94
N GLY A 124 -21.33 9.44 -5.82
CA GLY A 124 -22.36 8.46 -6.12
C GLY A 124 -22.68 8.29 -7.60
N GLN A 125 -21.76 8.64 -8.52
CA GLN A 125 -22.00 8.64 -9.98
C GLN A 125 -22.59 7.32 -10.51
N TYR A 126 -22.19 6.18 -9.93
CA TYR A 126 -22.63 4.84 -10.35
C TYR A 126 -23.64 4.17 -9.40
N SER A 127 -24.10 4.88 -8.36
CA SER A 127 -25.02 4.37 -7.32
C SER A 127 -26.31 3.76 -7.90
N TYR A 128 -26.81 4.32 -9.01
CA TYR A 128 -28.00 3.86 -9.72
C TYR A 128 -27.90 2.39 -10.22
N LEU A 129 -26.68 1.87 -10.41
CA LEU A 129 -26.46 0.47 -10.82
C LEU A 129 -26.62 -0.52 -9.67
N ASN A 130 -26.45 -0.08 -8.41
CA ASN A 130 -26.30 -0.99 -7.26
C ASN A 130 -27.50 -1.92 -7.08
N LYS A 131 -28.73 -1.38 -7.11
CA LYS A 131 -29.96 -2.18 -6.99
C LYS A 131 -29.99 -3.34 -7.99
N ALA A 132 -29.76 -3.06 -9.27
CA ALA A 132 -29.87 -4.06 -10.34
C ALA A 132 -28.69 -5.06 -10.34
N LEU A 133 -27.48 -4.62 -9.98
CA LEU A 133 -26.30 -5.49 -9.88
C LEU A 133 -26.32 -6.35 -8.60
N GLU A 134 -26.86 -5.85 -7.50
CA GLU A 134 -27.07 -6.61 -6.26
C GLU A 134 -28.11 -7.72 -6.47
N GLU A 135 -29.31 -7.38 -6.99
CA GLU A 135 -30.38 -8.33 -7.31
C GLU A 135 -29.97 -9.41 -8.32
N TRP A 136 -29.08 -9.10 -9.27
CA TRP A 136 -28.61 -10.04 -10.31
C TRP A 136 -27.38 -10.85 -9.88
N THR A 137 -26.38 -10.21 -9.27
CA THR A 137 -25.04 -10.76 -9.12
C THR A 137 -24.49 -10.78 -7.70
N GLY A 138 -25.07 -10.03 -6.77
CA GLY A 138 -24.52 -9.84 -5.42
C GLY A 138 -23.33 -8.87 -5.35
N ILE A 139 -23.17 -7.98 -6.33
CA ILE A 139 -22.09 -6.97 -6.36
C ILE A 139 -22.69 -5.58 -6.12
N THR A 140 -22.10 -4.82 -5.19
CA THR A 140 -22.38 -3.38 -5.01
C THR A 140 -21.13 -2.55 -5.18
N LEU A 141 -21.27 -1.37 -5.80
CA LEU A 141 -20.22 -0.39 -6.04
C LEU A 141 -20.15 0.56 -4.85
N ASN A 142 -18.94 0.83 -4.35
CA ASN A 142 -18.72 1.83 -3.31
C ASN A 142 -18.57 3.23 -3.93
N GLU A 143 -18.96 4.26 -3.17
CA GLU A 143 -18.85 5.66 -3.57
C GLU A 143 -17.45 6.26 -3.25
N ASP A 144 -16.42 5.44 -3.43
CA ASP A 144 -15.05 5.69 -3.00
C ASP A 144 -14.07 5.81 -4.17
N CYS A 145 -12.80 6.04 -3.83
CA CYS A 145 -11.71 5.91 -4.76
C CYS A 145 -10.48 5.38 -4.04
N VAL A 146 -9.81 4.40 -4.65
CA VAL A 146 -8.59 3.80 -4.10
C VAL A 146 -7.46 4.82 -4.19
N VAL A 147 -6.85 5.11 -3.05
CA VAL A 147 -5.63 5.92 -2.93
C VAL A 147 -4.49 5.08 -2.38
N ARG A 148 -3.25 5.41 -2.71
CA ARG A 148 -2.08 4.76 -2.10
C ARG A 148 -1.90 5.21 -0.65
N THR A 149 -1.43 4.32 0.23
CA THR A 149 -1.01 4.68 1.60
C THR A 149 0.47 5.09 1.67
N VAL A 150 1.26 4.74 0.65
CA VAL A 150 2.70 5.02 0.56
C VAL A 150 3.02 5.65 -0.79
N LEU A 151 3.92 6.64 -0.83
CA LEU A 151 4.45 7.20 -2.07
C LEU A 151 5.29 6.14 -2.80
N HIS A 152 4.84 5.69 -3.98
CA HIS A 152 5.52 4.68 -4.78
C HIS A 152 5.29 4.90 -6.28
N LYS A 153 6.38 5.12 -7.02
CA LYS A 153 6.50 5.36 -8.48
C LYS A 153 5.74 6.57 -9.06
N TYR A 154 4.45 6.70 -8.79
CA TYR A 154 3.57 7.71 -9.39
C TYR A 154 3.40 8.94 -8.50
N LEU A 155 2.90 10.06 -9.04
CA LEU A 155 2.83 11.32 -8.30
C LEU A 155 1.46 11.56 -7.67
N HIS A 156 0.36 11.23 -8.34
CA HIS A 156 -0.99 11.51 -7.83
C HIS A 156 -1.49 10.40 -6.86
N PRO A 157 -2.13 10.73 -5.72
CA PRO A 157 -2.53 9.71 -4.74
C PRO A 157 -3.48 8.63 -5.26
N LYS A 158 -4.32 8.94 -6.25
CA LYS A 158 -5.23 8.00 -6.95
C LYS A 158 -4.54 7.16 -8.04
N GLU A 159 -3.23 7.30 -8.26
CA GLU A 159 -2.43 6.46 -9.17
C GLU A 159 -1.76 5.34 -8.36
N VAL A 160 -2.50 4.24 -8.15
CA VAL A 160 -2.11 3.22 -7.18
C VAL A 160 -1.37 2.07 -7.87
N CYS A 161 -0.09 1.87 -7.52
CA CYS A 161 0.67 0.70 -7.96
C CYS A 161 0.37 -0.48 -7.03
N VAL A 162 -0.24 -1.53 -7.57
CA VAL A 162 -0.74 -2.70 -6.84
C VAL A 162 0.17 -3.91 -7.11
N THR A 163 0.84 -4.39 -6.06
CA THR A 163 1.87 -5.44 -6.15
C THR A 163 1.36 -6.84 -5.75
N ASN A 164 0.46 -6.90 -4.77
CA ASN A 164 -0.16 -8.13 -4.25
C ASN A 164 -1.71 -8.01 -4.35
N GLY A 165 -2.22 -7.72 -5.54
CA GLY A 165 -3.64 -7.45 -5.79
C GLY A 165 -4.39 -8.53 -6.57
N ILE A 166 -3.94 -9.78 -6.54
CA ILE A 166 -4.61 -10.91 -7.22
C ILE A 166 -5.16 -11.86 -6.16
N THR A 167 -6.49 -12.00 -6.13
CA THR A 167 -7.18 -12.93 -5.23
C THR A 167 -7.11 -14.36 -5.77
N ASN A 168 -7.24 -14.56 -7.09
CA ASN A 168 -7.34 -15.88 -7.70
C ASN A 168 -6.05 -16.30 -8.44
N ARG A 169 -5.38 -17.37 -7.98
CA ARG A 169 -4.05 -17.74 -8.47
C ARG A 169 -3.99 -18.16 -9.95
N ALA A 170 -5.14 -18.45 -10.56
CA ALA A 170 -5.24 -18.71 -12.00
C ALA A 170 -4.79 -17.52 -12.85
N ILE A 171 -4.97 -16.28 -12.36
CA ILE A 171 -4.57 -15.05 -13.07
C ILE A 171 -3.04 -14.96 -13.14
N ASN A 172 -2.35 -15.11 -12.01
CA ASN A 172 -0.89 -15.19 -11.95
C ASN A 172 -0.33 -16.34 -12.82
N ALA A 173 -0.92 -17.53 -12.72
CA ALA A 173 -0.48 -18.69 -13.52
C ALA A 173 -0.63 -18.44 -15.04
N ALA A 174 -1.70 -17.75 -15.47
CA ALA A 174 -1.92 -17.36 -16.86
C ALA A 174 -1.00 -16.22 -17.33
N ALA A 175 -0.49 -15.40 -16.41
CA ALA A 175 0.55 -14.41 -16.67
C ALA A 175 1.97 -15.01 -16.70
N GLY A 176 2.12 -16.30 -16.42
CA GLY A 176 3.43 -16.98 -16.37
C GLY A 176 4.18 -16.84 -15.03
N LYS A 177 3.52 -16.35 -13.98
CA LYS A 177 4.10 -16.15 -12.64
C LYS A 177 4.12 -17.47 -11.86
N ASN A 178 5.21 -17.77 -11.17
CA ASN A 178 5.42 -19.03 -10.44
C ASN A 178 4.72 -19.02 -9.06
N VAL A 179 3.45 -19.44 -9.02
CA VAL A 179 2.68 -19.56 -7.76
C VAL A 179 2.76 -20.97 -7.16
N PHE A 180 3.15 -21.06 -5.88
CA PHE A 180 3.11 -22.32 -5.13
C PHE A 180 1.67 -22.89 -5.04
N GLY A 181 1.55 -24.20 -5.25
CA GLY A 181 0.27 -24.92 -5.19
C GLY A 181 -0.58 -24.89 -6.46
N ALA A 182 -0.15 -24.20 -7.53
CA ALA A 182 -0.80 -24.33 -8.84
C ALA A 182 -0.44 -25.68 -9.50
N VAL A 183 -1.43 -26.56 -9.68
CA VAL A 183 -1.21 -27.86 -10.35
C VAL A 183 -0.95 -27.62 -11.85
N ARG A 184 0.32 -27.75 -12.27
CA ARG A 184 0.72 -27.61 -13.68
C ARG A 184 0.16 -28.76 -14.52
N ALA A 185 -1.00 -28.56 -15.14
CA ALA A 185 -1.55 -29.41 -16.19
C ALA A 185 -0.77 -29.23 -17.53
N ALA A 186 0.54 -29.49 -17.49
CA ALA A 186 1.44 -29.29 -18.62
C ALA A 186 1.44 -30.51 -19.55
N THR A 187 0.72 -30.42 -20.67
CA THR A 187 0.82 -31.39 -21.76
C THR A 187 2.16 -31.24 -22.49
N SER A 188 3.12 -32.12 -22.18
CA SER A 188 4.32 -32.31 -23.01
C SER A 188 4.57 -33.81 -23.20
N ALA A 189 4.81 -34.22 -24.44
CA ALA A 189 4.91 -35.62 -24.83
C ALA A 189 6.26 -35.93 -25.49
N ARG A 190 7.01 -36.87 -24.89
CA ARG A 190 8.35 -37.34 -25.30
C ARG A 190 9.45 -36.28 -25.07
N SER A 191 10.71 -36.65 -24.89
CA SER A 191 11.34 -37.99 -24.91
C SER A 191 11.94 -38.36 -23.55
N GLY A 192 12.44 -39.59 -23.38
CA GLY A 192 12.87 -40.11 -22.08
C GLY A 192 14.31 -40.61 -22.04
N ALA A 193 14.93 -40.47 -20.87
CA ALA A 193 16.12 -41.19 -20.43
C ALA A 193 15.91 -41.64 -18.97
N ALA A 194 16.54 -42.72 -18.53
CA ALA A 194 16.28 -43.34 -17.24
C ALA A 194 17.23 -42.86 -16.13
N GLY A 195 16.71 -42.67 -14.91
CA GLY A 195 17.47 -42.33 -13.70
C GLY A 195 16.73 -42.79 -12.44
N GLN A 196 17.35 -43.70 -11.70
CA GLN A 196 16.84 -44.48 -10.55
C GLN A 196 15.78 -43.84 -9.62
N ARG A 197 14.83 -44.67 -9.18
CA ARG A 197 13.96 -44.42 -8.02
C ARG A 197 14.71 -44.71 -6.72
N ASN A 198 14.30 -44.07 -5.62
CA ASN A 198 13.96 -44.84 -4.43
C ASN A 198 12.87 -44.17 -3.60
N THR A 199 12.00 -44.98 -3.00
CA THR A 199 10.80 -44.56 -2.24
C THR A 199 10.89 -45.03 -0.80
N PHE A 200 10.37 -44.26 0.16
CA PHE A 200 9.92 -44.86 1.42
C PHE A 200 8.67 -44.18 1.98
N THR A 201 7.87 -44.94 2.73
CA THR A 201 6.54 -44.58 3.20
C THR A 201 6.37 -44.89 4.69
N VAL A 202 5.66 -44.01 5.41
CA VAL A 202 5.05 -44.27 6.73
C VAL A 202 3.69 -43.53 6.69
N ALA A 203 2.54 -44.17 6.50
CA ALA A 203 1.86 -45.22 7.28
C ALA A 203 1.11 -44.69 8.52
N SER A 204 -0.11 -45.18 8.75
CA SER A 204 -1.13 -44.54 9.61
C SER A 204 -1.77 -45.47 10.65
N GLY A 205 -2.45 -44.87 11.62
CA GLY A 205 -3.22 -45.52 12.70
C GLY A 205 -3.00 -44.81 14.04
N PHE A 206 -3.91 -44.78 15.03
CA PHE A 206 -5.29 -45.29 15.19
C PHE A 206 -5.94 -44.51 16.38
N LYS A 207 -7.23 -44.60 16.75
CA LYS A 207 -8.33 -45.52 16.39
C LYS A 207 -9.69 -44.79 16.32
N ASN A 208 -10.79 -45.38 16.80
CA ASN A 208 -12.15 -44.79 16.82
C ASN A 208 -12.99 -45.39 17.98
N THR A 209 -13.80 -44.59 18.68
CA THR A 209 -14.79 -45.01 19.70
C THR A 209 -16.00 -44.07 19.74
N ARG A 210 -17.14 -44.54 20.25
CA ARG A 210 -18.50 -44.09 19.87
C ARG A 210 -19.19 -43.11 20.83
N SER A 211 -19.90 -42.16 20.22
CA SER A 211 -21.32 -41.78 20.45
C SER A 211 -21.86 -41.54 21.86
N GLY A 212 -22.31 -40.29 22.11
CA GLY A 212 -23.34 -39.94 23.10
C GLY A 212 -24.13 -38.72 22.61
N THR A 213 -25.46 -38.72 22.76
CA THR A 213 -26.35 -37.68 22.20
C THR A 213 -26.94 -36.76 23.28
N SER A 214 -26.85 -35.44 23.07
CA SER A 214 -27.68 -34.43 23.75
C SER A 214 -27.86 -33.21 22.84
N MET A 215 -29.03 -32.57 22.90
CA MET A 215 -29.29 -31.33 22.17
C MET A 215 -28.93 -30.09 23.00
N GLY A 216 -28.61 -28.98 22.34
CA GLY A 216 -28.73 -27.65 22.96
C GLY A 216 -27.79 -26.59 22.38
N ILE A 217 -28.40 -25.57 21.75
CA ILE A 217 -27.99 -24.15 21.71
C ILE A 217 -26.61 -23.87 21.06
N GLY A 218 -26.60 -22.99 20.06
CA GLY A 218 -25.38 -22.60 19.33
C GLY A 218 -24.59 -21.48 19.99
N SER A 219 -23.31 -21.36 19.60
CA SER A 219 -22.52 -20.14 19.80
C SER A 219 -21.63 -19.89 18.58
N THR A 220 -21.72 -18.68 18.02
CA THR A 220 -20.78 -18.14 17.04
C THR A 220 -19.58 -17.56 17.79
N LEU A 221 -18.45 -18.26 17.77
CA LEU A 221 -17.24 -17.81 18.46
C LEU A 221 -16.38 -16.95 17.51
N MET A 222 -16.47 -15.63 17.66
CA MET A 222 -15.62 -14.69 16.91
C MET A 222 -14.19 -14.68 17.46
N THR A 223 -13.20 -14.91 16.59
CA THR A 223 -11.79 -14.59 16.87
C THR A 223 -11.47 -13.17 16.38
N LEU A 224 -11.58 -12.21 17.30
CA LEU A 224 -11.22 -10.81 17.07
C LEU A 224 -9.70 -10.64 16.85
N ASN A 225 -9.29 -10.19 15.67
CA ASN A 225 -7.96 -9.64 15.48
C ASN A 225 -7.91 -8.21 16.05
N ARG A 226 -7.16 -7.99 17.13
CA ARG A 226 -6.79 -6.65 17.62
C ARG A 226 -5.28 -6.51 17.72
N THR A 227 -4.71 -5.71 16.84
CA THR A 227 -3.31 -5.31 16.88
C THR A 227 -3.08 -4.18 17.90
N VAL A 228 -2.57 -4.54 19.07
CA VAL A 228 -1.82 -3.61 19.95
C VAL A 228 -0.55 -4.34 20.39
N GLY A 229 0.59 -3.65 20.35
CA GLY A 229 1.90 -4.29 20.49
C GLY A 229 2.29 -4.64 21.93
N ALA A 230 2.44 -5.93 22.21
CA ALA A 230 3.30 -6.45 23.27
C ALA A 230 3.92 -7.77 22.76
N GLY A 231 5.26 -7.85 22.70
CA GLY A 231 5.93 -8.95 22.00
C GLY A 231 6.11 -10.22 22.85
N LEU A 232 6.21 -11.38 22.19
CA LEU A 232 6.80 -12.58 22.78
C LEU A 232 7.45 -13.48 21.72
N THR A 233 8.59 -14.02 22.10
CA THR A 233 9.48 -14.97 21.41
C THR A 233 8.80 -16.05 20.53
N THR A 234 9.23 -16.17 19.28
CA THR A 234 8.98 -17.37 18.44
C THR A 234 10.04 -18.46 18.69
N ASN A 235 9.63 -19.73 18.64
CA ASN A 235 10.51 -20.87 18.96
C ASN A 235 11.44 -21.24 17.79
N ALA A 236 12.73 -20.90 17.90
CA ALA A 236 13.75 -21.14 16.88
C ALA A 236 14.25 -22.60 16.80
N ALA A 237 13.32 -23.57 16.59
CA ALA A 237 13.61 -25.01 16.64
C ALA A 237 13.57 -25.74 15.26
N LEU A 238 13.27 -25.04 14.16
CA LEU A 238 13.10 -25.66 12.83
C LEU A 238 14.02 -25.07 11.74
N LEU A 239 15.08 -24.34 12.11
CA LEU A 239 15.99 -23.67 11.15
C LEU A 239 17.47 -23.97 11.38
N ALA A 240 17.78 -25.13 11.97
CA ALA A 240 19.13 -25.49 12.43
C ALA A 240 19.76 -26.68 11.67
N GLN A 241 19.41 -26.92 10.40
CA GLN A 241 19.99 -28.03 9.63
C GLN A 241 20.09 -27.80 8.11
N GLN A 242 20.73 -26.70 7.67
CA GLN A 242 21.39 -26.62 6.36
C GLN A 242 22.34 -25.41 6.28
N THR A 243 23.58 -25.60 6.72
CA THR A 243 24.68 -24.63 6.59
C THR A 243 25.94 -25.32 6.05
N ALA A 244 26.05 -25.41 4.73
CA ALA A 244 27.29 -25.76 4.01
C ALA A 244 27.12 -25.44 2.51
N GLY A 245 27.79 -24.40 2.01
CA GLY A 245 27.84 -24.10 0.56
C GLY A 245 27.45 -22.68 0.14
N SER A 246 28.15 -21.66 0.64
CA SER A 246 27.90 -20.24 0.29
C SER A 246 29.23 -19.53 -0.04
N ALA A 247 29.62 -19.52 -1.31
CA ALA A 247 30.86 -18.87 -1.77
C ALA A 247 30.86 -18.43 -3.26
N THR A 248 29.71 -18.34 -3.94
CA THR A 248 29.58 -17.85 -5.34
C THR A 248 28.15 -17.33 -5.63
N LEU A 249 27.66 -16.31 -4.91
CA LEU A 249 26.33 -15.69 -5.16
C LEU A 249 26.31 -14.20 -4.77
N GLU A 250 26.98 -13.33 -5.55
CA GLU A 250 26.84 -11.87 -5.45
C GLU A 250 26.28 -11.22 -6.74
N GLU A 251 25.90 -12.03 -7.73
CA GLU A 251 25.20 -11.59 -8.97
C GLU A 251 23.76 -12.11 -9.07
N SER A 252 23.24 -12.79 -8.03
CA SER A 252 21.96 -13.53 -8.09
C SER A 252 20.76 -12.86 -7.41
N GLU A 253 20.93 -11.80 -6.62
CA GLU A 253 19.81 -11.17 -5.91
C GLU A 253 18.94 -10.27 -6.82
N ALA A 254 19.42 -9.97 -8.03
CA ALA A 254 18.64 -9.31 -9.09
C ALA A 254 17.62 -10.24 -9.80
N GLN A 255 17.51 -11.52 -9.40
CA GLN A 255 16.64 -12.52 -10.04
C GLN A 255 15.77 -13.31 -9.04
N ALA A 256 15.28 -12.64 -7.98
CA ALA A 256 14.09 -13.11 -7.28
C ALA A 256 12.88 -13.01 -8.23
N GLU A 257 12.46 -14.13 -8.82
CA GLU A 257 11.30 -14.18 -9.74
C GLU A 257 10.06 -13.56 -9.07
N ALA A 258 9.51 -12.51 -9.67
CA ALA A 258 8.29 -11.87 -9.16
C ALA A 258 7.13 -12.88 -9.15
N THR A 259 6.67 -13.26 -7.95
CA THR A 259 5.67 -14.32 -7.74
C THR A 259 4.24 -13.89 -8.06
N ASN A 260 3.98 -12.57 -8.03
CA ASN A 260 2.72 -11.92 -8.36
C ASN A 260 2.86 -10.98 -9.57
N LEU A 261 1.75 -10.71 -10.24
CA LEU A 261 1.65 -9.67 -11.27
C LEU A 261 1.49 -8.29 -10.62
N VAL A 262 2.31 -7.33 -11.05
CA VAL A 262 2.27 -5.92 -10.59
C VAL A 262 1.54 -5.06 -11.62
N PHE A 263 0.52 -4.31 -11.20
CA PHE A 263 -0.30 -3.49 -12.10
C PHE A 263 -0.58 -2.10 -11.53
N VAL A 264 -1.02 -1.17 -12.36
CA VAL A 264 -1.46 0.17 -11.92
C VAL A 264 -2.97 0.24 -11.94
N TYR A 265 -3.56 0.73 -10.86
CA TYR A 265 -4.98 0.99 -10.68
C TYR A 265 -5.22 2.50 -10.51
N PRO A 266 -5.31 3.27 -11.62
CA PRO A 266 -5.53 4.71 -11.59
C PRO A 266 -7.02 5.07 -11.48
N TYR A 267 -7.38 6.00 -10.58
CA TYR A 267 -8.70 6.65 -10.46
C TYR A 267 -9.90 5.69 -10.52
N GLY A 268 -9.92 4.67 -9.65
CA GLY A 268 -11.01 3.69 -9.59
C GLY A 268 -11.62 3.50 -8.21
N LEU A 269 -12.88 3.06 -8.19
CA LEU A 269 -13.64 2.69 -6.99
C LEU A 269 -13.36 1.25 -6.51
N THR A 270 -13.93 0.86 -5.36
CA THR A 270 -13.97 -0.53 -4.87
C THR A 270 -15.38 -1.13 -4.93
N PHE A 271 -15.49 -2.45 -4.82
CA PHE A 271 -16.76 -3.18 -4.75
C PHE A 271 -16.91 -3.91 -3.42
N ASN A 272 -18.14 -4.11 -2.96
CA ASN A 272 -18.47 -5.21 -2.06
C ASN A 272 -19.02 -6.37 -2.88
N VAL A 273 -18.66 -7.59 -2.50
CA VAL A 273 -18.95 -8.81 -3.29
C VAL A 273 -19.55 -9.86 -2.38
N GLN A 274 -20.73 -10.33 -2.76
CA GLN A 274 -21.40 -11.47 -2.17
C GLN A 274 -21.54 -12.58 -3.23
N ARG A 275 -21.64 -13.84 -2.78
CA ARG A 275 -21.96 -14.96 -3.67
C ARG A 275 -23.34 -14.70 -4.31
N PRO A 276 -23.52 -14.89 -5.63
CA PRO A 276 -22.71 -15.74 -6.52
C PRO A 276 -21.50 -15.07 -7.22
N ALA A 277 -21.20 -13.80 -7.01
CA ALA A 277 -20.04 -13.15 -7.64
C ALA A 277 -18.70 -13.53 -6.96
N ILE A 278 -17.61 -13.33 -7.73
CA ILE A 278 -16.24 -13.74 -7.42
C ILE A 278 -15.31 -12.52 -7.56
N PRO A 279 -14.57 -12.09 -6.53
CA PRO A 279 -13.55 -11.06 -6.68
C PRO A 279 -12.31 -11.63 -7.39
N LEU A 280 -11.77 -10.91 -8.38
CA LEU A 280 -10.60 -11.32 -9.18
C LEU A 280 -9.33 -10.53 -8.84
N LEU A 281 -9.49 -9.25 -8.51
CA LEU A 281 -8.40 -8.35 -8.12
C LEU A 281 -8.78 -7.59 -6.85
N SER A 282 -7.78 -7.33 -6.01
CA SER A 282 -7.90 -6.48 -4.82
C SER A 282 -6.93 -5.28 -4.88
N SER A 283 -7.22 -4.21 -4.13
CA SER A 283 -6.38 -3.01 -4.01
C SER A 283 -5.02 -3.28 -3.35
N GLY A 284 -4.88 -4.42 -2.65
CA GLY A 284 -3.67 -4.81 -1.94
C GLY A 284 -3.39 -4.00 -0.67
N PHE A 285 -2.23 -4.26 -0.08
CA PHE A 285 -1.82 -3.77 1.24
C PHE A 285 -1.15 -2.38 1.24
N MET A 286 -0.85 -1.83 0.06
CA MET A 286 -0.23 -0.50 -0.12
C MET A 286 -1.26 0.58 -0.51
N ALA A 287 -2.54 0.26 -0.37
CA ALA A 287 -3.67 1.07 -0.80
C ALA A 287 -4.69 1.24 0.33
N TYR A 288 -5.47 2.30 0.26
CA TYR A 288 -6.66 2.52 1.06
C TYR A 288 -7.86 2.72 0.12
N PRO A 289 -8.98 2.02 0.31
CA PRO A 289 -9.19 0.94 1.29
C PRO A 289 -8.27 -0.27 1.06
N LEU A 290 -7.77 -0.88 2.14
CA LEU A 290 -6.85 -2.03 2.11
C LEU A 290 -7.56 -3.29 1.58
N ASN A 291 -6.85 -4.11 0.81
CA ASN A 291 -7.26 -5.44 0.33
C ASN A 291 -8.73 -5.55 -0.17
N ARG A 292 -9.27 -4.49 -0.78
CA ARG A 292 -10.66 -4.43 -1.26
C ARG A 292 -10.82 -4.84 -2.71
N PRO A 293 -11.94 -5.49 -3.10
CA PRO A 293 -12.18 -5.87 -4.49
C PRO A 293 -12.19 -4.66 -5.43
N ILE A 294 -11.42 -4.74 -6.51
CA ILE A 294 -11.31 -3.70 -7.56
C ILE A 294 -11.59 -4.23 -8.98
N ALA A 295 -11.67 -5.57 -9.13
CA ALA A 295 -12.29 -6.22 -10.28
C ALA A 295 -13.03 -7.47 -9.81
N THR A 296 -14.24 -7.67 -10.32
CA THR A 296 -15.20 -8.66 -9.83
C THR A 296 -15.94 -9.30 -11.00
N ALA A 297 -16.20 -10.60 -10.93
CA ALA A 297 -16.81 -11.34 -12.02
C ALA A 297 -17.98 -12.21 -11.55
N TRP A 298 -18.95 -12.37 -12.44
CA TRP A 298 -20.09 -13.26 -12.28
C TRP A 298 -20.15 -14.19 -13.49
N GLU A 299 -20.16 -15.51 -13.24
CA GLU A 299 -20.32 -16.52 -14.29
C GLU A 299 -21.73 -17.11 -14.25
N CYS A 300 -22.40 -17.19 -15.40
CA CYS A 300 -23.74 -17.75 -15.49
C CYS A 300 -23.69 -19.25 -15.13
N PRO A 301 -24.54 -19.74 -14.20
CA PRO A 301 -24.60 -21.18 -13.87
C PRO A 301 -25.02 -22.08 -15.04
N LYS A 302 -25.64 -21.52 -16.09
CA LYS A 302 -26.08 -22.23 -17.28
C LYS A 302 -25.06 -22.07 -18.41
N ALA A 303 -24.62 -23.20 -18.98
CA ALA A 303 -23.79 -23.22 -20.18
C ALA A 303 -24.66 -23.37 -21.43
N VAL A 304 -24.84 -22.28 -22.17
CA VAL A 304 -25.70 -22.09 -23.36
C VAL A 304 -24.85 -22.10 -24.64
N GLU A 305 -25.43 -22.37 -25.81
CA GLU A 305 -24.72 -22.31 -27.09
C GLU A 305 -24.77 -20.89 -27.67
N HIS A 306 -23.61 -20.22 -27.71
CA HIS A 306 -23.45 -18.87 -28.26
C HIS A 306 -22.44 -18.89 -29.42
N LEU A 307 -22.81 -18.33 -30.58
CA LEU A 307 -21.99 -18.30 -31.80
C LEU A 307 -21.41 -19.68 -32.23
N GLY A 308 -22.11 -20.78 -31.90
CA GLY A 308 -21.67 -22.15 -32.18
C GLY A 308 -20.70 -22.75 -31.15
N ARG A 309 -20.44 -22.05 -30.04
CA ARG A 309 -19.62 -22.52 -28.91
C ARG A 309 -20.48 -22.64 -27.66
N ARG A 310 -20.43 -23.77 -26.95
CA ARG A 310 -21.11 -23.89 -25.65
C ARG A 310 -20.33 -23.12 -24.58
N LYS A 311 -20.86 -21.97 -24.16
CA LYS A 311 -20.25 -20.97 -23.27
C LYS A 311 -21.10 -20.77 -22.02
N GLN A 312 -20.47 -20.33 -20.93
CA GLN A 312 -21.19 -19.73 -19.80
C GLN A 312 -21.15 -18.22 -19.97
N GLY A 313 -22.27 -17.54 -19.77
CA GLY A 313 -22.28 -16.08 -19.73
C GLY A 313 -21.30 -15.52 -18.71
N LYS A 314 -20.64 -14.40 -19.00
CA LYS A 314 -19.78 -13.71 -18.01
C LYS A 314 -20.10 -12.23 -17.94
N LEU A 315 -20.23 -11.71 -16.72
CA LEU A 315 -20.11 -10.28 -16.44
C LEU A 315 -18.79 -10.05 -15.71
N LEU A 316 -18.02 -9.05 -16.12
CA LEU A 316 -16.82 -8.58 -15.45
C LEU A 316 -16.98 -7.09 -15.18
N LEU A 317 -16.86 -6.68 -13.93
CA LEU A 317 -16.81 -5.29 -13.51
C LEU A 317 -15.36 -4.95 -13.12
N ILE A 318 -14.87 -3.78 -13.53
CA ILE A 318 -13.59 -3.22 -13.07
C ILE A 318 -13.84 -1.78 -12.68
N GLY A 319 -13.39 -1.39 -11.49
CA GLY A 319 -13.69 -0.08 -10.92
C GLY A 319 -12.95 1.09 -11.59
N THR A 320 -12.10 0.83 -12.59
CA THR A 320 -11.51 1.86 -13.45
C THR A 320 -11.47 1.44 -14.93
N ALA A 321 -11.74 2.38 -15.81
CA ALA A 321 -11.49 2.30 -17.24
C ALA A 321 -10.08 2.76 -17.64
N GLN A 322 -9.38 3.54 -16.81
CA GLN A 322 -8.06 4.09 -17.12
C GLN A 322 -6.95 3.02 -17.16
N ILE A 323 -7.11 1.87 -16.49
CA ILE A 323 -6.14 0.75 -16.53
C ILE A 323 -5.82 0.25 -17.95
N PHE A 324 -6.73 0.46 -18.92
CA PHE A 324 -6.52 0.12 -20.33
C PHE A 324 -6.26 1.34 -21.24
N GLU A 325 -6.14 2.54 -20.67
CA GLU A 325 -5.84 3.75 -21.43
C GLU A 325 -4.44 3.71 -22.05
N ASP A 326 -4.27 4.37 -23.19
CA ASP A 326 -3.04 4.45 -23.98
C ASP A 326 -1.81 4.89 -23.16
N SER A 327 -2.02 5.66 -22.07
CA SER A 327 -1.03 6.12 -21.10
C SER A 327 -0.61 5.06 -20.06
N TRP A 328 -1.53 4.16 -19.68
CA TRP A 328 -1.38 3.21 -18.58
C TRP A 328 -1.21 1.76 -19.02
N ILE A 329 -1.66 1.41 -20.23
CA ILE A 329 -1.68 0.03 -20.77
C ILE A 329 -0.28 -0.62 -20.91
N ASP A 330 0.76 0.19 -21.05
CA ASP A 330 2.17 -0.25 -21.16
C ASP A 330 2.97 0.06 -19.87
N MET A 331 2.31 0.49 -18.79
CA MET A 331 2.91 0.67 -17.46
C MET A 331 2.82 -0.62 -16.63
N GLU A 332 3.86 -0.91 -15.84
CA GLU A 332 4.00 -2.16 -15.07
C GLU A 332 3.65 -3.39 -15.93
N GLU A 333 2.78 -4.29 -15.46
CA GLU A 333 2.33 -5.47 -16.20
C GLU A 333 0.87 -5.35 -16.66
N ASN A 334 0.36 -4.12 -16.86
CA ASN A 334 -1.01 -3.83 -17.29
C ASN A 334 -1.35 -4.53 -18.63
N SER A 335 -0.43 -4.54 -19.60
CA SER A 335 -0.61 -5.23 -20.89
C SER A 335 -0.80 -6.75 -20.74
N THR A 336 -0.14 -7.35 -19.75
CA THR A 336 -0.22 -8.78 -19.43
C THR A 336 -1.52 -9.08 -18.68
N LEU A 337 -1.89 -8.26 -17.70
CA LEU A 337 -3.18 -8.34 -16.99
C LEU A 337 -4.37 -8.23 -17.96
N THR A 338 -4.34 -7.24 -18.86
CA THR A 338 -5.32 -7.08 -19.96
C THR A 338 -5.45 -8.35 -20.78
N THR A 339 -4.31 -8.98 -21.13
CA THR A 339 -4.28 -10.23 -21.90
C THR A 339 -4.93 -11.38 -21.14
N VAL A 340 -4.70 -11.50 -19.83
CA VAL A 340 -5.30 -12.54 -18.98
C VAL A 340 -6.81 -12.32 -18.82
N ILE A 341 -7.24 -11.07 -18.61
CA ILE A 341 -8.66 -10.68 -18.52
C ILE A 341 -9.42 -11.03 -19.82
N LEU A 342 -8.85 -10.71 -20.98
CA LEU A 342 -9.46 -11.03 -22.27
C LEU A 342 -9.51 -12.55 -22.54
N ASN A 343 -8.49 -13.30 -22.10
CA ASN A 343 -8.50 -14.77 -22.15
C ASN A 343 -9.57 -15.37 -21.20
N TYR A 344 -9.87 -14.71 -20.07
CA TYR A 344 -10.96 -15.12 -19.18
C TYR A 344 -12.35 -14.88 -19.78
N LEU A 345 -12.54 -13.77 -20.51
CA LEU A 345 -13.79 -13.44 -21.19
C LEU A 345 -14.05 -14.34 -22.43
N ASP A 346 -13.02 -14.75 -23.18
CA ASP A 346 -13.17 -15.75 -24.26
C ASP A 346 -12.98 -17.20 -23.78
N HIS A 347 -13.28 -17.49 -22.51
CA HIS A 347 -13.35 -18.84 -21.91
C HIS A 347 -12.05 -19.67 -21.98
N LYS A 348 -10.91 -19.07 -22.33
CA LYS A 348 -9.58 -19.70 -22.37
C LYS A 348 -8.97 -19.86 -20.98
N LEU A 349 -9.33 -18.99 -20.03
CA LEU A 349 -8.97 -19.14 -18.61
C LEU A 349 -10.16 -19.69 -17.80
N LYS A 350 -9.85 -20.63 -16.90
CA LYS A 350 -10.73 -21.06 -15.81
C LYS A 350 -10.11 -20.62 -14.48
N LEU A 351 -10.94 -20.14 -13.57
CA LEU A 351 -10.51 -19.72 -12.23
C LEU A 351 -10.21 -20.94 -11.35
N ASN A 352 -9.39 -20.75 -10.32
CA ASN A 352 -9.32 -21.70 -9.21
C ASN A 352 -10.59 -21.59 -8.37
N GLN A 353 -11.22 -22.72 -8.06
CA GLN A 353 -12.46 -22.75 -7.27
C GLN A 353 -12.19 -22.38 -5.81
N ILE A 354 -11.08 -22.85 -5.21
CA ILE A 354 -10.75 -22.55 -3.80
C ILE A 354 -10.64 -21.03 -3.59
N ASP A 355 -9.83 -20.37 -4.41
CA ASP A 355 -9.62 -18.91 -4.35
C ASP A 355 -10.82 -18.08 -4.85
N ALA A 356 -11.90 -18.75 -5.31
CA ALA A 356 -13.16 -18.11 -5.68
C ALA A 356 -14.25 -18.33 -4.60
N ASP A 357 -14.17 -19.46 -3.87
CA ASP A 357 -14.99 -19.76 -2.71
C ASP A 357 -14.53 -18.99 -1.45
N GLU A 358 -13.22 -18.88 -1.24
CA GLU A 358 -12.56 -18.22 -0.10
C GLU A 358 -11.47 -17.25 -0.60
N PRO A 359 -11.85 -16.04 -1.09
CA PRO A 359 -10.90 -15.04 -1.59
C PRO A 359 -10.24 -14.24 -0.46
N ASP A 360 -8.95 -13.91 -0.62
CA ASP A 360 -8.19 -13.04 0.31
C ASP A 360 -8.58 -11.56 0.14
N VAL A 361 -9.60 -11.14 0.90
CA VAL A 361 -10.26 -9.83 0.85
C VAL A 361 -10.67 -9.43 2.27
N THR A 362 -10.61 -8.12 2.59
CA THR A 362 -11.01 -7.57 3.91
C THR A 362 -12.37 -6.87 3.90
N ASP A 363 -12.99 -6.76 5.08
CA ASP A 363 -14.25 -6.02 5.29
C ASP A 363 -14.09 -4.51 5.06
N TYR A 364 -15.22 -3.78 4.97
CA TYR A 364 -15.17 -2.33 4.72
C TYR A 364 -15.02 -1.58 6.04
N HIS A 365 -13.79 -1.14 6.31
CA HIS A 365 -13.53 -0.16 7.35
C HIS A 365 -13.58 1.24 6.73
N HIS A 366 -14.63 1.99 7.06
CA HIS A 366 -14.67 3.42 6.77
C HIS A 366 -13.79 4.16 7.78
N LEU A 367 -12.97 5.11 7.30
CA LEU A 367 -12.39 6.12 8.16
C LEU A 367 -13.53 6.98 8.75
N PRO A 368 -13.55 7.23 10.07
CA PRO A 368 -14.46 8.22 10.63
C PRO A 368 -14.09 9.61 10.09
N ASP A 369 -15.07 10.52 10.00
CA ASP A 369 -14.82 11.88 9.52
C ASP A 369 -13.90 12.65 10.49
N THR A 370 -12.60 12.67 10.15
CA THR A 370 -11.57 13.34 10.94
C THR A 370 -11.70 14.86 10.90
N ALA A 371 -12.33 15.44 9.87
CA ALA A 371 -12.58 16.88 9.81
C ALA A 371 -13.66 17.26 10.84
N SER A 372 -14.86 16.65 10.74
CA SER A 372 -15.95 16.86 11.71
C SER A 372 -15.59 16.42 13.14
N LEU A 373 -14.61 15.53 13.33
CA LEU A 373 -14.06 15.20 14.65
C LEU A 373 -13.03 16.23 15.15
N SER A 374 -12.28 16.89 14.25
CA SER A 374 -11.30 17.94 14.60
C SER A 374 -11.96 19.27 14.97
N GLU A 375 -13.12 19.58 14.37
CA GLU A 375 -13.94 20.75 14.70
C GLU A 375 -14.61 20.67 16.09
N ARG A 376 -14.58 19.50 16.74
CA ARG A 376 -15.12 19.31 18.10
C ARG A 376 -14.21 19.98 19.14
N LEU A 377 -14.53 21.24 19.41
CA LEU A 377 -13.93 22.10 20.43
C LEU A 377 -13.78 21.35 21.77
N ARG A 378 -12.53 20.97 22.10
CA ARG A 378 -12.19 20.34 23.39
C ARG A 378 -12.08 21.41 24.46
N VAL A 379 -13.13 21.56 25.26
CA VAL A 379 -13.33 22.71 26.18
C VAL A 379 -12.32 22.74 27.35
N ALA A 380 -11.64 21.63 27.64
CA ALA A 380 -10.56 21.57 28.62
C ALA A 380 -9.37 20.73 28.13
N VAL A 381 -8.17 21.08 28.59
CA VAL A 381 -7.00 20.17 28.61
C VAL A 381 -7.11 19.26 29.84
N GLU A 382 -8.28 18.62 29.97
CA GLU A 382 -8.51 17.61 31.00
C GLU A 382 -7.85 16.32 30.53
N GLN A 383 -7.16 15.64 31.45
CA GLN A 383 -6.40 14.44 31.13
C GLN A 383 -7.41 13.34 30.79
N HIS A 384 -7.41 12.86 29.53
CA HIS A 384 -8.36 11.83 29.06
C HIS A 384 -8.42 10.67 30.05
N GLU A 385 -9.63 10.36 30.53
CA GLU A 385 -9.86 9.19 31.36
C GLU A 385 -9.37 7.94 30.62
N GLU A 386 -8.65 7.05 31.32
CA GLU A 386 -8.03 5.89 30.67
C GLU A 386 -9.10 5.01 30.02
N LEU A 387 -9.09 4.94 28.68
CA LEU A 387 -10.04 4.14 27.91
C LEU A 387 -10.15 2.73 28.49
N PRO A 388 -11.37 2.26 28.84
CA PRO A 388 -11.56 0.94 29.41
C PRO A 388 -10.87 -0.16 28.61
N ARG A 389 -10.09 -0.99 29.31
CA ARG A 389 -9.34 -2.11 28.70
C ARG A 389 -10.26 -3.07 27.95
N ASP A 390 -11.51 -3.17 28.41
CA ASP A 390 -12.57 -3.81 27.66
C ASP A 390 -13.34 -2.79 26.81
N PHE A 391 -12.95 -2.72 25.54
CA PHE A 391 -13.59 -1.94 24.49
C PHE A 391 -15.12 -2.10 24.37
N THR A 392 -15.72 -3.19 24.88
CA THR A 392 -17.19 -3.35 24.86
C THR A 392 -17.89 -2.26 25.66
N GLN A 393 -17.22 -1.71 26.68
CA GLN A 393 -17.71 -0.62 27.53
C GLN A 393 -17.69 0.76 26.84
N LEU A 394 -17.11 0.86 25.63
CA LEU A 394 -17.14 2.08 24.81
C LEU A 394 -18.37 2.15 23.90
N PHE A 395 -19.14 1.06 23.78
CA PHE A 395 -20.38 1.04 23.02
C PHE A 395 -21.55 1.26 23.98
N ASP A 396 -21.95 2.51 24.15
CA ASP A 396 -23.27 2.79 24.70
C ASP A 396 -24.33 2.33 23.67
N LEU A 397 -25.06 1.29 24.04
CA LEU A 397 -26.13 0.69 23.24
C LEU A 397 -27.51 1.20 23.67
N GLU A 398 -27.60 2.05 24.70
CA GLU A 398 -28.85 2.57 25.21
C GLU A 398 -29.27 3.83 24.44
N THR A 399 -30.40 3.76 23.73
CA THR A 399 -30.97 4.95 23.09
C THR A 399 -31.42 5.94 24.14
N PHE A 400 -30.97 7.20 24.02
CA PHE A 400 -31.28 8.32 24.91
C PHE A 400 -32.73 8.30 25.42
N LYS A 401 -32.88 8.08 26.73
CA LYS A 401 -34.14 8.00 27.46
C LYS A 401 -34.21 9.12 28.49
N ILE A 402 -35.32 9.86 28.51
CA ILE A 402 -35.60 10.82 29.58
C ILE A 402 -36.29 10.05 30.71
N ASP A 403 -35.51 9.57 31.67
CA ASP A 403 -36.03 8.92 32.88
C ASP A 403 -36.27 9.89 34.03
N THR A 404 -37.29 9.55 34.83
CA THR A 404 -37.63 10.26 36.08
C THR A 404 -37.05 9.58 37.33
N ASP A 405 -36.29 8.50 37.16
CA ASP A 405 -35.93 7.56 38.24
C ASP A 405 -35.00 8.17 39.30
N HIS A 406 -34.27 9.25 38.97
CA HIS A 406 -33.45 10.02 39.91
C HIS A 406 -34.18 11.17 40.63
N ILE A 407 -35.47 11.42 40.34
CA ILE A 407 -36.24 12.44 41.08
C ILE A 407 -36.27 12.17 42.60
N PRO A 408 -36.41 10.93 43.11
CA PRO A 408 -36.31 10.64 44.53
C PRO A 408 -34.96 11.01 45.14
N ASP A 409 -33.85 10.69 44.44
CA ASP A 409 -32.49 11.03 44.87
C ASP A 409 -32.33 12.56 44.98
N VAL A 410 -32.82 13.29 43.97
CA VAL A 410 -32.83 14.76 43.98
C VAL A 410 -33.63 15.29 45.18
N VAL A 411 -34.85 14.79 45.43
CA VAL A 411 -35.69 15.22 46.56
C VAL A 411 -35.02 14.94 47.92
N ASP A 412 -34.27 13.85 48.06
CA ASP A 412 -33.48 13.57 49.26
C ASP A 412 -32.24 14.48 49.37
N THR A 413 -31.58 14.85 48.26
CA THR A 413 -30.50 15.86 48.32
C THR A 413 -30.99 17.25 48.73
N TYR A 414 -32.20 17.68 48.35
CA TYR A 414 -32.80 18.93 48.87
C TYR A 414 -32.89 18.91 50.41
N GLN A 415 -33.31 17.80 51.01
CA GLN A 415 -33.35 17.66 52.47
C GLN A 415 -31.94 17.70 53.08
N LYS A 416 -30.98 16.93 52.53
CA LYS A 416 -29.58 16.90 52.99
C LYS A 416 -28.90 18.27 52.92
N LEU A 417 -29.16 19.05 51.87
CA LEU A 417 -28.61 20.39 51.67
C LEU A 417 -29.39 21.48 52.44
N SER A 418 -30.46 21.13 53.15
CA SER A 418 -31.37 22.08 53.82
C SER A 418 -31.99 23.14 52.88
N VAL A 419 -32.07 22.83 51.58
CA VAL A 419 -32.69 23.68 50.57
C VAL A 419 -34.17 23.35 50.51
N LYS A 420 -35.02 24.37 50.48
CA LYS A 420 -36.46 24.15 50.36
C LYS A 420 -36.83 23.62 48.97
N LEU A 421 -37.66 22.58 48.93
CA LEU A 421 -38.27 22.07 47.71
C LEU A 421 -39.49 22.94 47.32
N GLU A 422 -39.23 24.17 46.88
CA GLU A 422 -40.23 25.09 46.33
C GLU A 422 -40.04 25.20 44.79
N PRO A 423 -41.11 25.39 43.98
CA PRO A 423 -40.96 25.57 42.54
C PRO A 423 -40.06 26.77 42.22
N LEU A 424 -39.03 26.57 41.40
CA LEU A 424 -38.07 27.62 41.04
C LEU A 424 -38.79 28.79 40.36
N THR A 425 -38.96 29.87 41.09
CA THR A 425 -39.38 31.16 40.53
C THR A 425 -38.20 31.79 39.78
N LEU A 426 -38.49 32.55 38.72
CA LEU A 426 -37.47 33.38 38.08
C LEU A 426 -37.07 34.49 39.06
N ILE A 427 -35.96 34.27 39.77
CA ILE A 427 -35.24 35.33 40.48
C ILE A 427 -34.68 36.26 39.40
N PRO A 428 -35.12 37.53 39.31
CA PRO A 428 -34.50 38.47 38.39
C PRO A 428 -33.04 38.68 38.84
N PRO A 429 -32.05 38.51 37.96
CA PRO A 429 -30.65 38.58 38.37
C PRO A 429 -30.28 40.02 38.74
N GLU A 430 -30.10 40.28 40.04
CA GLU A 430 -29.37 41.46 40.50
C GLU A 430 -27.90 41.32 40.11
N PHE A 431 -27.55 41.88 38.94
CA PHE A 431 -26.17 42.03 38.49
C PHE A 431 -25.43 43.06 39.35
N GLN A 432 -25.13 42.70 40.60
CA GLN A 432 -23.95 43.24 41.25
C GLN A 432 -22.75 42.83 40.39
N ALA A 433 -21.98 43.81 39.92
CA ALA A 433 -20.80 43.61 39.10
C ALA A 433 -19.54 43.86 39.94
N PRO A 434 -19.07 42.89 40.75
CA PRO A 434 -17.83 43.01 41.51
C PRO A 434 -16.58 42.83 40.63
N LEU A 435 -16.76 42.33 39.41
CA LEU A 435 -15.67 42.09 38.47
C LEU A 435 -15.16 43.42 37.90
N PRO A 436 -13.86 43.74 38.04
CA PRO A 436 -13.27 44.88 37.33
C PRO A 436 -13.37 44.66 35.81
N PRO A 437 -13.40 45.73 35.00
CA PRO A 437 -13.57 45.61 33.55
C PRO A 437 -12.50 44.70 32.95
N VAL A 438 -12.95 43.65 32.27
CA VAL A 438 -12.10 42.58 31.73
C VAL A 438 -11.11 43.17 30.74
N LYS A 439 -9.81 43.02 31.02
CA LYS A 439 -8.74 43.34 30.08
C LYS A 439 -8.40 42.10 29.26
N PRO A 440 -8.17 42.22 27.95
CA PRO A 440 -7.62 41.11 27.17
C PRO A 440 -6.26 40.69 27.74
N ALA A 441 -5.96 39.40 27.70
CA ALA A 441 -4.63 38.92 28.03
C ALA A 441 -3.62 39.44 26.99
N VAL A 442 -2.54 40.08 27.47
CA VAL A 442 -1.44 40.61 26.63
C VAL A 442 -0.26 39.62 26.60
N PHE A 443 -0.49 38.41 27.09
CA PHE A 443 0.45 37.30 27.17
C PHE A 443 -0.33 36.02 26.89
N ASP A 444 0.28 35.10 26.13
CA ASP A 444 -0.31 33.80 25.85
C ASP A 444 -0.44 32.94 27.10
N ALA A 445 -1.27 31.90 27.01
CA ALA A 445 -1.39 30.92 28.08
C ALA A 445 -0.04 30.23 28.31
N ILE A 446 0.61 30.53 29.45
CA ILE A 446 1.87 29.89 29.84
C ILE A 446 1.58 28.42 30.15
N HIS A 447 1.75 27.57 29.14
CA HIS A 447 1.74 26.13 29.31
C HIS A 447 2.87 25.72 30.27
N ARG A 448 2.60 24.73 31.10
CA ARG A 448 3.59 24.21 32.04
C ARG A 448 4.58 23.33 31.28
N ASP A 449 5.81 23.79 31.15
CA ASP A 449 6.87 23.03 30.48
C ASP A 449 6.97 21.59 31.02
N PRO A 450 7.25 20.60 30.15
CA PRO A 450 7.54 19.25 30.60
C PRO A 450 8.79 19.26 31.49
N PRO A 451 8.87 18.39 32.52
CA PRO A 451 10.07 18.28 33.32
C PRO A 451 11.26 17.89 32.41
N PRO A 452 12.45 18.51 32.57
CA PRO A 452 13.61 18.19 31.75
C PRO A 452 14.01 16.72 31.91
N PRO A 453 14.54 16.07 30.85
CA PRO A 453 15.03 14.70 30.95
C PRO A 453 16.16 14.59 31.98
N GLY A 454 16.15 13.52 32.78
CA GLY A 454 17.07 13.30 33.90
C GLY A 454 18.50 12.95 33.49
N LEU A 455 19.18 13.88 32.83
CA LEU A 455 20.56 13.76 32.35
C LEU A 455 21.58 13.58 33.47
N ASP A 456 21.32 14.11 34.68
CA ASP A 456 22.16 13.95 35.89
C ASP A 456 22.40 12.49 36.34
N LEU A 457 21.73 11.51 35.71
CA LEU A 457 21.90 10.08 35.99
C LEU A 457 22.73 9.32 34.93
N PHE A 458 23.23 10.00 33.90
CA PHE A 458 24.04 9.41 32.84
C PHE A 458 25.47 9.97 32.85
N ASP A 459 26.45 9.13 33.18
CA ASP A 459 27.86 9.44 32.98
C ASP A 459 28.18 9.39 31.48
N LEU A 460 28.23 10.57 30.87
CA LEU A 460 28.50 10.73 29.43
C LEU A 460 29.91 10.25 29.06
N ASP A 461 30.88 10.34 29.98
CA ASP A 461 32.25 9.86 29.72
C ASP A 461 32.30 8.32 29.73
N GLU A 462 31.49 7.63 30.56
CA GLU A 462 31.39 6.16 30.51
C GLU A 462 30.61 5.66 29.26
N GLU A 463 29.62 6.40 28.74
CA GLU A 463 28.92 6.01 27.51
C GLU A 463 29.70 6.34 26.22
N PHE A 464 30.34 7.51 26.13
CA PHE A 464 31.17 7.90 24.97
C PHE A 464 32.57 7.25 24.97
N ALA A 465 33.00 6.62 26.07
CA ALA A 465 34.27 5.90 26.10
C ALA A 465 34.32 4.77 25.04
N PRO A 466 35.40 4.65 24.26
CA PRO A 466 35.53 3.59 23.26
C PRO A 466 35.62 2.21 23.92
N GLU A 467 35.14 1.16 23.23
CA GLU A 467 34.97 -0.21 23.77
C GLU A 467 36.19 -0.72 24.57
N ARG A 468 37.41 -0.46 24.11
CA ARG A 468 38.66 -0.86 24.78
C ARG A 468 38.84 -0.20 26.15
N VAL A 469 38.44 1.07 26.30
CA VAL A 469 38.50 1.81 27.56
C VAL A 469 37.43 1.29 28.51
N ARG A 470 36.18 1.12 28.04
CA ARG A 470 35.08 0.54 28.83
C ARG A 470 35.42 -0.86 29.34
N LEU A 471 36.00 -1.72 28.48
CA LEU A 471 36.51 -3.04 28.90
C LEU A 471 37.65 -2.95 29.93
N SER A 472 38.58 -2.00 29.80
CA SER A 472 39.66 -1.82 30.78
C SER A 472 39.15 -1.34 32.14
N GLN A 473 38.17 -0.42 32.15
CA GLN A 473 37.50 0.05 33.35
C GLN A 473 36.72 -1.10 34.01
N LEU A 474 35.96 -1.87 33.24
CA LEU A 474 35.25 -3.06 33.72
C LEU A 474 36.20 -4.10 34.34
N THR A 475 37.37 -4.32 33.72
CA THR A 475 38.41 -5.23 34.24
C THR A 475 38.95 -4.76 35.58
N ASN A 476 39.08 -3.44 35.79
CA ASN A 476 39.50 -2.85 37.06
C ASN A 476 38.37 -2.79 38.11
N LYS A 477 37.09 -2.78 37.67
CA LYS A 477 35.90 -2.78 38.54
C LYS A 477 35.61 -4.16 39.15
N CYS A 478 35.95 -5.27 38.45
CA CYS A 478 35.59 -6.64 38.85
C CYS A 478 36.71 -7.40 39.59
N LYS A 479 36.36 -8.36 40.46
CA LYS A 479 37.28 -9.30 41.13
C LYS A 479 37.13 -10.72 40.58
N ALA A 480 37.98 -11.63 41.07
CA ALA A 480 37.99 -13.05 40.68
C ALA A 480 36.70 -13.82 41.03
N ASP A 481 35.85 -13.27 41.91
CA ASP A 481 34.55 -13.84 42.26
C ASP A 481 33.41 -13.34 41.33
N ASP A 482 33.61 -12.20 40.65
CA ASP A 482 32.59 -11.49 39.84
C ASP A 482 32.54 -11.97 38.37
N VAL A 483 33.08 -13.15 38.06
CA VAL A 483 33.37 -13.60 36.69
C VAL A 483 32.12 -13.64 35.79
N GLU A 484 30.96 -14.04 36.32
CA GLU A 484 29.71 -14.07 35.55
C GLU A 484 29.23 -12.66 35.15
N TYR A 485 29.35 -11.69 36.07
CA TYR A 485 29.04 -10.28 35.81
C TYR A 485 30.01 -9.67 34.80
N TYR A 486 31.31 -9.94 34.96
CA TYR A 486 32.34 -9.50 34.01
C TYR A 486 32.08 -10.00 32.59
N ILE A 487 31.74 -11.28 32.41
CA ILE A 487 31.43 -11.86 31.09
C ILE A 487 30.18 -11.19 30.47
N LEU A 488 29.13 -10.98 31.27
CA LEU A 488 27.89 -10.35 30.80
C LEU A 488 28.13 -8.91 30.34
N GLN A 489 28.80 -8.09 31.15
CA GLN A 489 29.07 -6.69 30.81
C GLN A 489 30.11 -6.53 29.69
N ALA A 490 31.14 -7.37 29.64
CA ALA A 490 32.09 -7.36 28.53
C ALA A 490 31.42 -7.71 27.19
N ALA A 491 30.48 -8.67 27.19
CA ALA A 491 29.72 -9.03 26.00
C ALA A 491 28.68 -7.97 25.60
N GLU A 492 28.23 -7.14 26.54
CA GLU A 492 27.35 -5.99 26.29
C GLU A 492 28.14 -4.82 25.66
N VAL A 493 29.32 -4.50 26.21
CA VAL A 493 30.26 -3.49 25.65
C VAL A 493 30.75 -3.88 24.25
N MET A 494 31.01 -5.17 23.98
CA MET A 494 31.35 -5.66 22.63
C MET A 494 30.14 -5.87 21.69
N GLY A 495 28.93 -5.47 22.12
CA GLY A 495 27.70 -5.60 21.32
C GLY A 495 27.30 -7.04 20.95
N VAL A 496 27.87 -8.06 21.59
CA VAL A 496 27.60 -9.48 21.32
C VAL A 496 26.17 -9.85 21.72
N THR A 497 25.65 -9.24 22.79
CA THR A 497 24.26 -9.40 23.25
C THR A 497 23.23 -9.11 22.15
N LYS A 498 23.49 -8.09 21.31
CA LYS A 498 22.63 -7.69 20.17
C LYS A 498 22.65 -8.70 19.00
N LYS A 499 23.66 -9.57 18.92
CA LYS A 499 23.86 -10.56 17.84
C LYS A 499 23.25 -11.93 18.15
N LEU A 500 22.80 -12.18 19.39
CA LEU A 500 22.13 -13.41 19.78
C LEU A 500 20.62 -13.34 19.52
N ARG A 501 20.08 -14.26 18.73
CA ARG A 501 18.67 -14.28 18.25
C ARG A 501 17.61 -14.59 19.35
N SER A 502 17.92 -14.44 20.64
CA SER A 502 17.01 -14.76 21.74
C SER A 502 17.42 -14.07 23.05
N PRO A 503 16.56 -13.24 23.69
CA PRO A 503 16.88 -12.60 24.97
C PRO A 503 17.19 -13.57 26.12
N ARG A 504 16.70 -14.81 26.01
CA ARG A 504 16.88 -15.88 27.00
C ARG A 504 18.30 -16.45 27.06
N ASN A 505 19.19 -16.03 26.14
CA ASN A 505 20.57 -16.54 26.03
C ASN A 505 21.62 -15.62 26.68
N ARG A 506 21.23 -14.80 27.67
CA ARG A 506 22.15 -14.09 28.59
C ARG A 506 22.79 -15.05 29.62
N ASP A 507 23.28 -16.20 29.14
CA ASP A 507 24.13 -17.13 29.90
C ASP A 507 25.60 -16.83 29.58
N PRO A 508 26.47 -16.56 30.57
CA PRO A 508 27.91 -16.40 30.37
C PRO A 508 28.56 -17.48 29.48
N ARG A 509 28.09 -18.73 29.57
CA ARG A 509 28.60 -19.87 28.79
C ARG A 509 28.22 -19.78 27.31
N ALA A 510 27.00 -19.32 27.00
CA ALA A 510 26.54 -19.12 25.62
C ALA A 510 27.24 -17.93 24.95
N LEU A 511 27.51 -16.87 25.71
CA LEU A 511 28.30 -15.72 25.24
C LEU A 511 29.75 -16.12 24.93
N LEU A 512 30.37 -16.92 25.81
CA LEU A 512 31.72 -17.44 25.58
C LEU A 512 31.78 -18.43 24.40
N ASP A 513 30.81 -19.33 24.22
CA ASP A 513 30.75 -20.22 23.04
C ASP A 513 30.71 -19.44 21.73
N TYR A 514 29.90 -18.37 21.65
CA TYR A 514 29.89 -17.48 20.47
C TYR A 514 31.26 -16.83 20.21
N ILE A 515 31.89 -16.28 21.25
CA ILE A 515 33.22 -15.62 21.13
C ILE A 515 34.30 -16.65 20.75
N PHE A 516 34.32 -17.82 21.36
CA PHE A 516 35.31 -18.86 21.06
C PHE A 516 35.15 -19.42 19.65
N ARG A 517 33.92 -19.54 19.12
CA ARG A 517 33.71 -19.89 17.70
C ARG A 517 34.32 -18.86 16.77
N GLN A 518 34.09 -17.56 16.99
CA GLN A 518 34.71 -16.49 16.20
C GLN A 518 36.25 -16.54 16.26
N VAL A 519 36.84 -16.78 17.45
CA VAL A 519 38.30 -16.94 17.61
C VAL A 519 38.82 -18.21 16.91
N VAL A 520 38.06 -19.30 16.92
CA VAL A 520 38.39 -20.54 16.21
C VAL A 520 38.31 -20.35 14.69
N ASP A 521 37.29 -19.68 14.19
CA ASP A 521 37.12 -19.42 12.75
C ASP A 521 38.18 -18.45 12.23
N TYR A 522 38.50 -17.39 12.99
CA TYR A 522 39.66 -16.53 12.73
C TYR A 522 40.98 -17.32 12.70
N LYS A 523 41.17 -18.28 13.62
CA LYS A 523 42.36 -19.15 13.63
C LYS A 523 42.40 -20.16 12.48
N LYS A 524 41.27 -20.69 12.00
CA LYS A 524 41.21 -21.56 10.81
C LYS A 524 41.74 -20.86 9.55
N VAL A 525 41.43 -19.57 9.38
CA VAL A 525 41.95 -18.75 8.27
C VAL A 525 43.47 -18.56 8.38
N ASN A 526 44.01 -18.60 9.59
CA ASN A 526 45.40 -18.21 9.89
C ASN A 526 46.37 -19.40 10.13
N THR A 527 46.02 -20.64 9.75
CA THR A 527 46.95 -21.79 9.83
C THR A 527 47.94 -21.85 8.65
N GLY A 528 48.68 -20.76 8.44
CA GLY A 528 49.96 -20.74 7.74
C GLY A 528 51.14 -20.81 8.75
N PRO A 529 52.36 -21.13 8.31
CA PRO A 529 53.52 -21.15 9.21
C PRO A 529 53.86 -19.73 9.70
N VAL A 530 54.09 -19.60 11.01
CA VAL A 530 54.40 -18.30 11.64
C VAL A 530 55.81 -17.85 11.25
N ALA A 531 55.91 -16.68 10.63
CA ALA A 531 57.13 -15.88 10.54
C ALA A 531 56.95 -14.58 11.34
N SER A 532 58.02 -14.13 12.00
CA SER A 532 57.98 -13.01 12.95
C SER A 532 57.66 -11.67 12.29
N GLN A 533 57.03 -10.76 13.04
CA GLN A 533 56.87 -9.37 12.65
C GLN A 533 58.23 -8.63 12.64
N GLU A 534 58.40 -7.69 11.72
CA GLU A 534 58.93 -6.36 12.06
C GLU A 534 58.43 -5.30 11.07
N HIS A 535 58.70 -4.01 11.35
CA HIS A 535 57.99 -2.89 10.72
C HIS A 535 58.51 -2.50 9.32
N GLY A 536 57.60 -2.09 8.43
CA GLY A 536 57.92 -1.52 7.10
C GLY A 536 56.72 -0.79 6.49
N GLN A 537 56.96 0.25 5.68
CA GLN A 537 55.93 1.14 5.12
C GLN A 537 55.49 0.78 3.69
N ASN A 538 54.28 1.23 3.34
CA ASN A 538 53.75 1.53 1.99
C ASN A 538 53.55 0.39 0.97
N GLY A 539 52.35 0.34 0.39
CA GLY A 539 51.99 -0.53 -0.75
C GLY A 539 50.49 -0.52 -1.04
N THR A 540 50.02 0.37 -1.90
CA THR A 540 48.58 0.63 -2.20
C THR A 540 48.01 -0.28 -3.29
N SER A 541 46.78 -0.81 -3.10
CA SER A 541 45.73 -0.84 -4.14
C SER A 541 44.40 -1.44 -3.66
N GLY A 542 43.26 -0.84 -4.01
CA GLY A 542 41.93 -1.49 -4.04
C GLY A 542 41.05 -1.28 -2.80
N GLY A 543 40.20 -0.24 -2.83
CA GLY A 543 39.23 0.05 -1.75
C GLY A 543 38.54 1.40 -1.90
N VAL A 544 37.85 1.62 -3.03
CA VAL A 544 37.23 2.91 -3.39
C VAL A 544 35.70 2.79 -3.35
N SER A 545 35.10 3.34 -2.29
CA SER A 545 33.68 3.75 -2.21
C SER A 545 33.43 4.63 -0.98
N ASP A 546 33.88 4.18 0.20
CA ASP A 546 33.39 4.73 1.47
C ASP A 546 34.30 5.83 2.05
N ALA A 547 35.60 5.75 1.74
CA ALA A 547 36.59 6.72 2.23
C ALA A 547 36.42 8.12 1.61
N GLU A 548 35.94 8.21 0.36
CA GLU A 548 35.74 9.51 -0.31
C GLU A 548 34.59 10.31 0.31
N ASN A 549 33.52 9.66 0.78
CA ASN A 549 32.45 10.36 1.51
C ASN A 549 32.91 10.89 2.86
N ALA A 550 33.72 10.13 3.62
CA ALA A 550 34.28 10.60 4.88
C ALA A 550 35.29 11.74 4.67
N ALA A 551 36.15 11.64 3.65
CA ALA A 551 37.12 12.68 3.31
C ALA A 551 36.45 13.94 2.74
N ALA A 552 35.40 13.81 1.93
CA ALA A 552 34.62 14.94 1.40
C ALA A 552 33.82 15.64 2.51
N ALA A 553 33.24 14.89 3.46
CA ALA A 553 32.59 15.47 4.63
C ALA A 553 33.57 16.25 5.52
N ALA A 554 34.79 15.72 5.74
CA ALA A 554 35.84 16.44 6.45
C ALA A 554 36.36 17.66 5.68
N ALA A 555 36.46 17.59 4.35
CA ALA A 555 36.84 18.73 3.50
C ALA A 555 35.76 19.82 3.45
N ALA A 556 34.47 19.47 3.60
CA ALA A 556 33.38 20.43 3.63
C ALA A 556 33.39 21.33 4.88
N GLN A 557 33.93 20.86 6.02
CA GLN A 557 33.98 21.57 7.31
C GLN A 557 34.90 22.80 7.35
N GLY A 558 35.57 23.15 6.24
CA GLY A 558 36.37 24.36 6.10
C GLY A 558 36.17 25.08 4.77
N MET A 559 35.11 24.76 4.02
CA MET A 559 34.91 25.24 2.65
C MET A 559 33.92 26.41 2.64
N MET A 560 34.38 27.59 2.21
CA MET A 560 33.50 28.69 1.82
C MET A 560 33.08 28.47 0.36
N ARG A 561 31.78 28.61 0.07
CA ARG A 561 31.24 28.56 -1.31
C ARG A 561 30.56 29.87 -1.67
N VAL A 562 30.68 30.27 -2.93
CA VAL A 562 30.11 31.50 -3.47
C VAL A 562 29.04 31.12 -4.48
N ILE A 563 27.80 31.08 -4.02
CA ILE A 563 26.65 30.63 -4.81
C ILE A 563 26.11 31.82 -5.60
N ARG A 564 26.02 31.67 -6.93
CA ARG A 564 25.47 32.69 -7.84
C ARG A 564 24.25 32.16 -8.58
N VAL A 565 23.14 32.88 -8.48
CA VAL A 565 21.93 32.67 -9.29
C VAL A 565 21.56 33.99 -9.96
N ASN A 566 21.32 33.91 -11.26
CA ASN A 566 20.83 34.99 -12.11
C ASN A 566 19.55 34.48 -12.76
N ASN A 567 18.43 35.18 -12.57
CA ASN A 567 17.21 34.93 -13.33
C ASN A 567 17.03 36.06 -14.35
N ASP A 568 17.11 35.70 -15.63
CA ASP A 568 16.92 36.60 -16.77
C ASP A 568 15.44 36.75 -17.19
N GLY A 569 14.54 36.05 -16.48
CA GLY A 569 13.13 35.90 -16.79
C GLY A 569 12.76 34.56 -17.42
N SER A 570 13.73 33.65 -17.61
CA SER A 570 13.47 32.28 -18.11
C SER A 570 13.52 31.19 -17.03
N GLY A 571 14.07 31.49 -15.85
CA GLY A 571 14.17 30.56 -14.72
C GLY A 571 12.98 30.62 -13.75
N ASP A 572 12.99 29.75 -12.73
CA ASP A 572 12.00 29.79 -11.65
C ASP A 572 12.04 31.14 -10.91
N SER A 573 10.98 31.93 -11.03
CA SER A 573 10.86 33.23 -10.38
C SER A 573 10.34 33.13 -8.94
N THR A 574 9.93 31.96 -8.45
CA THR A 574 9.41 31.78 -7.08
C THR A 574 10.42 32.26 -6.04
N PRO A 575 10.04 33.08 -5.02
CA PRO A 575 8.70 33.57 -4.68
C PRO A 575 8.32 34.93 -5.32
N PHE A 576 9.19 35.49 -6.16
CA PHE A 576 9.09 36.81 -6.77
C PHE A 576 8.28 36.78 -8.08
N ASP A 577 7.06 36.22 -8.05
CA ASP A 577 6.21 36.03 -9.24
C ASP A 577 5.95 37.31 -10.05
N GLU A 578 5.94 38.47 -9.40
CA GLU A 578 5.73 39.78 -10.04
C GLU A 578 7.03 40.41 -10.56
N ASN A 579 8.20 39.93 -10.15
CA ASN A 579 9.49 40.45 -10.58
C ASN A 579 10.37 39.30 -11.10
N HIS A 580 10.20 38.99 -12.39
CA HIS A 580 10.84 37.82 -13.03
C HIS A 580 12.37 37.92 -13.14
N ARG A 581 13.00 39.08 -12.87
CA ARG A 581 14.45 39.23 -12.97
C ARG A 581 15.12 39.69 -11.68
N TRP A 582 16.12 38.94 -11.26
CA TRP A 582 16.86 39.19 -10.03
C TRP A 582 18.19 38.43 -10.01
N ASN A 583 19.15 38.94 -9.24
CA ASN A 583 20.43 38.29 -8.96
C ASN A 583 20.54 37.98 -7.48
N LEU A 584 20.92 36.74 -7.14
CA LEU A 584 21.14 36.27 -5.77
C LEU A 584 22.61 35.84 -5.63
N TYR A 585 23.28 36.41 -4.62
CA TYR A 585 24.66 36.14 -4.27
C TYR A 585 24.74 35.71 -2.80
N LEU A 586 25.25 34.51 -2.54
CA LEU A 586 25.41 33.95 -1.19
C LEU A 586 26.83 33.44 -0.96
N GLU A 587 27.48 33.94 0.09
CA GLU A 587 28.72 33.40 0.66
C GLU A 587 28.36 32.46 1.82
N ALA A 588 28.39 31.16 1.55
CA ALA A 588 28.11 30.11 2.52
C ALA A 588 29.40 29.59 3.15
N ASP A 589 29.67 29.96 4.40
CA ASP A 589 30.82 29.49 5.19
C ASP A 589 30.41 28.28 6.02
N PHE A 590 30.63 27.09 5.46
CA PHE A 590 30.32 25.80 6.11
C PHE A 590 31.22 25.49 7.33
N GLY A 591 32.31 26.25 7.54
CA GLY A 591 33.16 26.12 8.72
C GLY A 591 32.72 26.99 9.90
N LYS A 592 32.10 28.16 9.64
CA LYS A 592 31.47 28.99 10.67
C LYS A 592 29.98 28.68 10.90
N GLY A 593 29.34 28.02 9.94
CA GLY A 593 27.90 27.78 9.97
C GLY A 593 27.07 29.00 9.59
N SER A 594 27.59 29.92 8.77
CA SER A 594 26.98 31.22 8.49
C SER A 594 26.86 31.50 6.98
N ILE A 595 25.75 32.13 6.59
CA ILE A 595 25.47 32.61 5.22
C ILE A 595 25.41 34.14 5.25
N ASN A 596 26.15 34.80 4.36
CA ASN A 596 26.06 36.25 4.13
C ASN A 596 25.82 36.50 2.64
N GLY A 597 25.08 37.54 2.26
CA GLY A 597 24.80 37.76 0.85
C GLY A 597 24.00 39.01 0.51
N HIS A 598 23.55 39.08 -0.73
CA HIS A 598 22.61 40.09 -1.21
C HIS A 598 21.71 39.54 -2.33
N LEU A 599 20.48 40.05 -2.39
CA LEU A 599 19.53 39.87 -3.48
C LEU A 599 19.32 41.23 -4.16
N GLN A 600 19.59 41.31 -5.46
CA GLN A 600 19.29 42.48 -6.28
C GLN A 600 18.02 42.21 -7.09
N LEU A 601 16.97 42.99 -6.85
CA LEU A 601 15.79 43.05 -7.70
C LEU A 601 15.99 44.13 -8.78
N LEU A 602 15.55 43.83 -10.01
CA LEU A 602 15.54 44.79 -11.11
C LEU A 602 14.19 45.52 -11.19
N ASP A 603 14.13 46.65 -11.90
CA ASP A 603 12.94 47.53 -11.97
C ASP A 603 11.86 47.03 -12.95
N ASP A 604 11.62 45.71 -12.95
CA ASP A 604 10.68 45.04 -13.87
C ASP A 604 9.25 44.89 -13.29
N SER A 605 8.99 45.34 -12.05
CA SER A 605 7.68 45.18 -11.37
C SER A 605 7.11 46.46 -10.77
N ALA A 606 5.78 46.54 -10.64
CA ALA A 606 5.08 47.66 -10.00
C ALA A 606 4.96 47.54 -8.46
N ARG A 607 5.32 46.39 -7.88
CA ARG A 607 5.16 46.08 -6.44
C ARG A 607 6.47 46.18 -5.67
N PHE A 608 7.57 45.78 -6.31
CA PHE A 608 8.94 45.96 -5.84
C PHE A 608 9.73 46.69 -6.93
N GLY A 609 10.17 47.92 -6.66
CA GLY A 609 11.14 48.60 -7.53
C GLY A 609 12.55 48.03 -7.35
N ALA A 610 13.50 48.50 -8.16
CA ALA A 610 14.89 48.09 -8.05
C ALA A 610 15.47 48.37 -6.65
N GLN A 611 15.91 47.32 -5.97
CA GLN A 611 16.49 47.37 -4.62
C GLN A 611 17.51 46.27 -4.40
N GLU A 612 18.47 46.51 -3.50
CA GLU A 612 19.47 45.54 -3.06
C GLU A 612 19.23 45.21 -1.58
N ALA A 613 18.76 43.99 -1.31
CA ALA A 613 18.47 43.52 0.03
C ALA A 613 19.60 42.63 0.55
N ARG A 614 20.14 42.97 1.73
CA ARG A 614 21.16 42.18 2.43
C ARG A 614 20.56 40.87 2.95
N ILE A 615 21.36 39.81 2.88
CA ILE A 615 21.01 38.47 3.34
C ILE A 615 21.93 38.05 4.48
N GLU A 616 21.33 37.55 5.55
CA GLU A 616 22.02 36.88 6.66
C GLU A 616 21.28 35.57 6.97
N GLY A 617 22.02 34.56 7.43
CA GLY A 617 21.49 33.22 7.67
C GLY A 617 22.50 32.25 8.28
N ASP A 618 22.04 31.04 8.57
CA ASP A 618 22.77 29.98 9.26
C ASP A 618 22.83 28.70 8.43
N ILE A 619 23.84 27.87 8.69
CA ILE A 619 24.00 26.52 8.13
C ILE A 619 23.99 25.51 9.28
N LYS A 620 22.98 24.62 9.28
CA LYS A 620 22.78 23.60 10.30
C LYS A 620 23.54 22.31 9.94
N PRO A 621 23.95 21.50 10.95
CA PRO A 621 24.79 20.32 10.71
C PRO A 621 24.15 19.32 9.73
N PRO A 622 24.94 18.71 8.82
CA PRO A 622 24.41 17.75 7.84
C PRO A 622 23.92 16.49 8.55
N GLY A 623 22.59 16.29 8.55
CA GLY A 623 21.92 15.13 9.13
C GLY A 623 20.68 15.45 9.98
N GLU A 624 20.53 16.68 10.49
CA GLU A 624 19.41 17.05 11.37
C GLU A 624 18.17 17.55 10.63
N ARG A 625 18.32 18.08 9.40
CA ARG A 625 17.23 18.64 8.58
C ARG A 625 17.40 18.28 7.11
N GLU A 626 16.29 18.19 6.38
CA GLU A 626 16.26 17.97 4.91
C GLU A 626 16.88 19.15 4.14
N PHE A 627 16.73 20.36 4.68
CA PHE A 627 17.33 21.60 4.17
C PHE A 627 18.31 22.15 5.22
N PRO A 628 19.63 22.05 5.01
CA PRO A 628 20.63 22.49 5.99
C PRO A 628 20.96 23.98 5.93
N MET A 629 20.62 24.70 4.85
CA MET A 629 20.89 26.14 4.72
C MET A 629 19.62 26.94 4.96
N GLU A 630 19.69 27.97 5.80
CA GLU A 630 18.53 28.78 6.23
C GLU A 630 18.89 30.27 6.20
N TRP A 631 18.20 31.09 5.42
CA TRP A 631 18.47 32.54 5.35
C TRP A 631 17.19 33.37 5.20
N ALA A 632 17.25 34.64 5.59
CA ALA A 632 16.14 35.58 5.45
C ALA A 632 16.50 36.76 4.54
N VAL A 633 15.48 37.30 3.86
CA VAL A 633 15.56 38.51 3.03
C VAL A 633 14.37 39.41 3.38
N VAL A 634 14.63 40.69 3.62
CA VAL A 634 13.57 41.71 3.82
C VAL A 634 13.53 42.58 2.58
N LEU A 635 12.33 42.77 2.01
CA LEU A 635 12.10 43.58 0.82
C LEU A 635 11.09 44.69 1.12
N ASP A 636 11.43 45.92 0.74
CA ASP A 636 10.52 47.06 0.83
C ASP A 636 9.63 47.09 -0.41
N ALA A 637 8.31 47.03 -0.22
CA ALA A 637 7.34 47.16 -1.30
C ALA A 637 7.00 48.64 -1.58
N ALA A 638 6.52 48.94 -2.79
CA ALA A 638 6.28 50.31 -3.27
C ALA A 638 5.19 51.09 -2.49
N ASN A 639 4.45 50.42 -1.61
CA ASN A 639 3.49 51.00 -0.66
C ASN A 639 4.12 51.38 0.71
N GLY A 640 5.41 51.07 0.94
CA GLY A 640 6.09 51.27 2.23
C GLY A 640 5.94 50.09 3.22
N GLU A 641 5.51 48.92 2.75
CA GLU A 641 5.35 47.70 3.55
C GLU A 641 6.62 46.83 3.45
N GLN A 642 7.13 46.36 4.60
CA GLN A 642 8.30 45.47 4.63
C GLN A 642 7.86 44.00 4.61
N ILE A 643 8.36 43.22 3.66
CA ILE A 643 7.97 41.83 3.44
C ILE A 643 9.18 40.91 3.66
N ILE A 644 9.06 40.01 4.63
CA ILE A 644 10.11 39.05 4.98
C ILE A 644 9.89 37.73 4.24
N TYR A 645 10.95 37.26 3.58
CA TYR A 645 11.02 35.95 2.95
C TYR A 645 12.09 35.10 3.64
N VAL A 646 11.72 33.90 4.07
CA VAL A 646 12.63 32.95 4.75
C VAL A 646 12.82 31.73 3.85
N PHE A 647 14.07 31.41 3.53
CA PHE A 647 14.46 30.35 2.61
C PHE A 647 15.13 29.20 3.36
N LEU A 648 14.67 27.98 3.11
CA LEU A 648 15.25 26.72 3.58
C LEU A 648 15.70 25.91 2.36
N ALA A 649 17.01 25.71 2.18
CA ALA A 649 17.56 25.16 0.94
C ALA A 649 18.65 24.09 1.11
N VAL A 650 18.92 23.39 0.00
CA VAL A 650 20.00 22.42 -0.17
C VAL A 650 20.60 22.55 -1.57
N ILE A 651 21.93 22.41 -1.68
CA ILE A 651 22.64 22.34 -2.96
C ILE A 651 22.66 20.88 -3.44
N GLN A 652 22.23 20.62 -4.66
CA GLN A 652 22.31 19.30 -5.29
C GLN A 652 22.80 19.42 -6.74
N GLY A 653 24.02 18.98 -7.01
CA GLY A 653 24.68 19.22 -8.30
C GLY A 653 24.77 20.72 -8.58
N ASN A 654 24.36 21.15 -9.78
CA ASN A 654 24.33 22.56 -10.20
C ASN A 654 22.99 23.27 -9.91
N GLN A 655 22.26 22.81 -8.88
CA GLN A 655 20.96 23.35 -8.51
C GLN A 655 20.91 23.68 -7.01
N LEU A 656 20.28 24.81 -6.70
CA LEU A 656 19.93 25.24 -5.35
C LEU A 656 18.40 25.12 -5.23
N ARG A 657 17.93 24.19 -4.42
CA ARG A 657 16.50 23.89 -4.28
C ARG A 657 16.05 24.00 -2.83
N GLY A 658 14.81 24.37 -2.61
CA GLY A 658 14.32 24.59 -1.25
C GLY A 658 12.84 24.91 -1.15
N VAL A 659 12.45 25.36 0.03
CA VAL A 659 11.15 26.00 0.30
C VAL A 659 11.37 27.42 0.78
N CYS A 660 10.56 28.35 0.29
CA CYS A 660 10.52 29.72 0.76
C CYS A 660 9.17 29.97 1.46
N GLN A 661 9.20 30.61 2.63
CA GLN A 661 8.04 31.09 3.36
C GLN A 661 7.96 32.61 3.27
N GLN A 662 6.75 33.16 3.12
CA GLN A 662 6.51 34.61 3.11
C GLN A 662 5.78 35.03 4.40
N GLY A 663 6.46 35.78 5.27
CA GLY A 663 5.98 36.20 6.59
C GLY A 663 5.92 35.07 7.63
N GLU A 664 5.48 35.41 8.84
CA GLU A 664 5.48 34.49 10.00
C GLU A 664 4.46 33.33 9.90
N SER A 665 3.54 33.35 8.94
CA SER A 665 2.49 32.34 8.81
C SER A 665 2.93 31.15 7.96
N ALA A 666 2.92 29.96 8.57
CA ALA A 666 3.34 28.69 7.93
C ALA A 666 2.47 28.27 6.71
N ASN A 667 1.30 28.89 6.52
CA ASN A 667 0.37 28.57 5.43
C ASN A 667 0.81 29.10 4.05
N ASN A 668 1.89 29.88 3.95
CA ASN A 668 2.36 30.47 2.69
C ASN A 668 3.81 30.04 2.37
N THR A 669 4.01 28.72 2.26
CA THR A 669 5.26 28.08 1.85
C THR A 669 5.21 27.64 0.39
N ARG A 670 6.30 27.87 -0.35
CA ARG A 670 6.42 27.56 -1.79
C ARG A 670 7.77 26.95 -2.11
N ASN A 671 7.77 25.88 -2.91
CA ASN A 671 9.00 25.22 -3.36
C ASN A 671 9.68 26.06 -4.45
N PHE A 672 11.01 26.10 -4.47
CA PHE A 672 11.79 26.76 -5.52
C PHE A 672 12.95 25.88 -6.03
N LEU A 673 13.34 26.06 -7.29
CA LEU A 673 14.43 25.34 -7.95
C LEU A 673 15.27 26.28 -8.83
N TYR A 674 16.36 26.78 -8.27
CA TYR A 674 17.29 27.67 -8.97
C TYR A 674 18.43 26.88 -9.63
N THR A 675 18.85 27.33 -10.81
CA THR A 675 20.07 26.83 -11.48
C THR A 675 21.23 27.78 -11.15
N LEU A 676 22.40 27.21 -10.89
CA LEU A 676 23.59 27.96 -10.47
C LEU A 676 24.42 28.36 -11.70
N GLU A 677 24.93 29.61 -11.73
CA GLU A 677 25.88 30.04 -12.77
C GLU A 677 27.31 29.56 -12.45
N GLU A 678 27.72 29.71 -11.19
CA GLU A 678 29.00 29.27 -10.61
C GLU A 678 28.78 28.78 -9.16
N LEU A 679 29.69 27.94 -8.65
CA LEU A 679 29.54 27.17 -7.39
C LEU A 679 30.88 26.96 -6.67
#